data_AF-A0A9W6XG17-F1
#
_entry.id   AF-A0A9W6XG17-F1
#
_cell.length_a   1.000
_cell.length_b   1.000
_cell.length_c   1.000
_cell.angle_alpha   90.00
_cell.angle_beta   90.00
_cell.angle_gamma   90.00
#
_symmetry.space_group_name_H-M   'P 1'
#
loop_
_entity.id
_entity.type
_entity.pdbx_description
1 polymer ?
#
loop_
_entity_poly.entity_id
_entity_poly.type
_entity_poly.pdbx_seq_one_letter_code
_entity_poly.pdbx_strand_id
1 'polypeptide(L)'
;MFFSRRRSKGSPGADAAEAEVTTLRDKLQALKVSTAQSTGRIVSPAKLKSASSVRADAAEAELARMREQMEATPKKKFLKFSCKIGWCSHDGNCGSNDGDLERLNRRLAVMEHEMEQMQRFGEIRNEMERKIAIVEQEIRQKYGSSNALDLVIVMDCTGSMSGWIDQAKSSIISIINNVRLVHPKAGVRIGFVAYRDFCDGNKRLQVQTLTSNVRVVRDFIASLEAFGGGDHPEDIPGGLAAALEMPFQAEAKRIVLVADAPCHGRKFHENICDVGLSDDMLYRSAIERSPDICAQMREIAGRGIDFTFIGVIPAYTAKMVKILQSEFKDIKNYDGFGREFRNVPLEKTAHFGSVISSSASASISAGLKRSVIASQSNAMEGSERNYTTHLYQVLEEEEEDEDKPSEVVVDVPPIMKLNWSDLTDSPEIAAVRHSLHFSPDDNVDWKALNLKHTQQKTKIRLSRSCFAKGAMRSAHALYDCNMKKYLVAKFYFGKAAQKLSASKRSLQNDVETQIVAKRLATEFSLSERVENGVDFISTCWYEMNNPVEAGLHPCMTMFTAEPFIDGEYKKYNNNKGWVSDDGLNLGETAQAFSHFTWQKTCGELMVVDIQGVGCIFTDPQIHSKDGERFGCGNLSDAGMEAFFVTHKCNSVCKALGLDSVKQSEADAHNEAGMEQDGGHKDSTKKSANKSMTCSCPLCGEITTVLRQYFVEAYRVGGEVYCKSCISKTKRSLRLKCSLCRKRFDYSPYWFSMKGIAIPTSCKNCEGGATKRSTG
;
A
#
# COMPACT_ATOMS: atom_id res chain seq x y z
N MET A 1 -2.84 -69.36 -35.35
CA MET A 1 -2.49 -70.70 -34.86
C MET A 1 -1.60 -70.53 -33.63
N PHE A 2 -2.18 -70.65 -32.44
CA PHE A 2 -2.00 -71.78 -31.49
C PHE A 2 -0.64 -71.69 -30.75
N PHE A 3 -0.60 -71.24 -29.48
CA PHE A 3 -0.78 -72.01 -28.21
C PHE A 3 0.23 -73.18 -28.11
N SER A 4 0.92 -73.46 -26.99
CA SER A 4 0.48 -73.46 -25.57
C SER A 4 1.72 -73.55 -24.64
N ARG A 5 1.83 -72.77 -23.54
CA ARG A 5 1.41 -72.99 -22.12
C ARG A 5 2.35 -73.80 -21.19
N ARG A 6 2.90 -73.05 -20.21
CA ARG A 6 2.88 -73.22 -18.72
C ARG A 6 3.48 -74.47 -18.02
N ARG A 7 4.39 -74.20 -17.06
CA ARG A 7 4.34 -74.37 -15.57
C ARG A 7 5.79 -74.33 -15.04
N SER A 8 6.29 -73.51 -14.11
CA SER A 8 5.90 -72.94 -12.79
C SER A 8 6.36 -73.75 -11.57
N LYS A 9 6.95 -73.03 -10.59
CA LYS A 9 7.32 -73.33 -9.18
C LYS A 9 8.80 -73.69 -8.97
N GLY A 10 9.56 -73.13 -8.03
CA GLY A 10 9.25 -72.21 -6.92
C GLY A 10 10.52 -71.59 -6.31
N SER A 11 10.29 -70.55 -5.51
CA SER A 11 11.13 -69.51 -4.90
C SER A 11 12.39 -69.91 -4.09
N PRO A 12 13.49 -69.16 -4.25
CA PRO A 12 14.50 -68.89 -3.22
C PRO A 12 14.29 -67.46 -2.66
N GLY A 13 13.57 -67.31 -1.55
CA GLY A 13 13.13 -66.01 -1.03
C GLY A 13 13.56 -65.66 0.39
N ALA A 14 14.28 -66.52 1.09
CA ALA A 14 14.65 -66.30 2.49
C ALA A 14 16.15 -65.96 2.68
N ASP A 15 17.05 -66.65 1.96
CA ASP A 15 18.50 -66.49 2.18
C ASP A 15 19.09 -65.22 1.55
N ALA A 16 18.42 -64.63 0.56
CA ALA A 16 18.87 -63.38 -0.08
C ALA A 16 18.58 -62.14 0.79
N ALA A 17 17.50 -62.17 1.57
CA ALA A 17 17.10 -61.04 2.42
C ALA A 17 18.01 -60.88 3.64
N GLU A 18 18.52 -62.00 4.19
CA GLU A 18 19.41 -61.97 5.37
C GLU A 18 20.84 -61.53 5.02
N ALA A 19 21.29 -61.83 3.80
CA ALA A 19 22.54 -61.29 3.24
C ALA A 19 22.45 -59.76 2.99
N GLU A 20 21.31 -59.27 2.52
CA GLU A 20 21.11 -57.85 2.23
C GLU A 20 21.01 -56.99 3.50
N VAL A 21 20.38 -57.51 4.57
CA VAL A 21 20.29 -56.84 5.88
C VAL A 21 21.64 -56.77 6.60
N THR A 22 22.47 -57.81 6.48
CA THR A 22 23.84 -57.81 7.05
C THR A 22 24.73 -56.80 6.33
N THR A 23 24.64 -56.74 5.00
CA THR A 23 25.35 -55.75 4.16
C THR A 23 24.91 -54.31 4.45
N LEU A 24 23.63 -54.09 4.76
CA LEU A 24 23.10 -52.78 5.17
C LEU A 24 23.56 -52.37 6.57
N ARG A 25 23.68 -53.31 7.51
CA ARG A 25 24.14 -53.04 8.88
C ARG A 25 25.62 -52.63 8.91
N ASP A 26 26.46 -53.29 8.11
CA ASP A 26 27.89 -52.96 7.98
C ASP A 26 28.11 -51.62 7.27
N LYS A 27 27.30 -51.29 6.24
CA LYS A 27 27.32 -49.96 5.59
C LYS A 27 26.86 -48.84 6.53
N LEU A 28 25.90 -49.10 7.41
CA LEU A 28 25.41 -48.13 8.39
C LEU A 28 26.44 -47.87 9.51
N GLN A 29 27.24 -48.88 9.85
CA GLN A 29 28.31 -48.76 10.84
C GLN A 29 29.54 -48.03 10.25
N ALA A 30 29.83 -48.22 8.95
CA ALA A 30 30.83 -47.45 8.22
C ALA A 30 30.45 -45.96 8.06
N LEU A 31 29.16 -45.64 7.85
CA LEU A 31 28.64 -44.26 7.77
C LEU A 31 28.66 -43.52 9.11
N LYS A 32 28.55 -44.24 10.24
CA LYS A 32 28.63 -43.65 11.60
C LYS A 32 30.05 -43.34 12.05
N VAL A 33 31.06 -44.03 11.49
CA VAL A 33 32.47 -43.78 11.81
C VAL A 33 33.05 -42.62 10.98
N SER A 34 32.51 -42.33 9.78
CA SER A 34 32.96 -41.19 8.97
C SER A 34 32.36 -39.84 9.38
N THR A 35 31.38 -39.81 10.29
CA THR A 35 30.69 -38.58 10.75
C THR A 35 31.21 -38.05 12.10
N ALA A 36 32.26 -38.66 12.67
CA ALA A 36 32.79 -38.27 13.99
C ALA A 36 34.14 -37.53 13.97
N GLN A 37 34.75 -37.26 12.81
CA GLN A 37 36.04 -36.55 12.75
C GLN A 37 36.14 -35.62 11.52
N SER A 38 35.57 -34.42 11.62
CA SER A 38 36.20 -33.22 11.07
C SER A 38 35.60 -31.96 11.70
N THR A 39 36.43 -31.36 12.53
CA THR A 39 36.34 -30.02 13.14
C THR A 39 35.94 -28.91 12.15
N GLY A 40 35.00 -28.05 12.58
CA GLY A 40 35.02 -26.61 12.34
C GLY A 40 35.15 -26.11 10.90
N ARG A 41 34.09 -26.22 10.10
CA ARG A 41 33.77 -25.24 9.06
C ARG A 41 32.27 -25.24 8.82
N ILE A 42 31.60 -24.16 9.18
CA ILE A 42 30.20 -23.92 8.80
C ILE A 42 30.20 -23.76 7.28
N VAL A 43 29.84 -24.82 6.55
CA VAL A 43 29.48 -24.71 5.13
C VAL A 43 28.03 -24.25 5.13
N SER A 44 27.81 -23.03 4.65
CA SER A 44 26.48 -22.49 4.38
C SER A 44 25.70 -23.44 3.45
N PRO A 45 24.40 -23.68 3.67
CA PRO A 45 23.61 -24.41 2.71
C PRO A 45 23.65 -23.65 1.38
N ALA A 46 23.95 -24.36 0.29
CA ALA A 46 23.96 -23.77 -1.05
C ALA A 46 22.58 -23.12 -1.30
N LYS A 47 22.54 -21.79 -1.33
CA LYS A 47 21.31 -21.04 -1.58
C LYS A 47 20.77 -21.43 -2.96
N LEU A 48 19.49 -21.81 -3.01
CA LEU A 48 18.77 -21.98 -4.27
C LEU A 48 18.91 -20.69 -5.10
N LYS A 49 19.35 -20.83 -6.34
CA LYS A 49 19.46 -19.71 -7.29
C LYS A 49 18.05 -19.22 -7.62
N SER A 50 17.88 -17.91 -7.61
CA SER A 50 16.63 -17.27 -7.98
C SER A 50 16.26 -17.42 -9.46
N ALA A 51 14.98 -17.26 -9.80
CA ALA A 51 14.50 -17.37 -11.18
C ALA A 51 15.23 -16.44 -12.15
N SER A 52 15.55 -15.19 -11.77
CA SER A 52 16.36 -14.29 -12.60
C SER A 52 17.81 -14.72 -12.72
N SER A 53 18.45 -15.21 -11.65
CA SER A 53 19.82 -15.74 -11.76
C SER A 53 19.88 -17.00 -12.63
N VAL A 54 18.87 -17.88 -12.55
CA VAL A 54 18.79 -19.07 -13.41
C VAL A 54 18.55 -18.68 -14.87
N ARG A 55 17.68 -17.70 -15.13
CA ARG A 55 17.48 -17.15 -16.49
C ARG A 55 18.72 -16.42 -17.01
N ALA A 56 19.43 -15.70 -16.16
CA ALA A 56 20.67 -15.01 -16.51
C ALA A 56 21.77 -16.02 -16.85
N ASP A 57 21.97 -17.06 -16.04
CA ASP A 57 22.91 -18.15 -16.31
C ASP A 57 22.57 -18.88 -17.62
N ALA A 58 21.27 -19.13 -17.88
CA ALA A 58 20.81 -19.77 -19.11
C ALA A 58 21.04 -18.87 -20.34
N ALA A 59 20.73 -17.58 -20.22
CA ALA A 59 21.00 -16.59 -21.25
C ALA A 59 22.51 -16.44 -21.50
N GLU A 60 23.34 -16.49 -20.45
CA GLU A 60 24.81 -16.45 -20.53
C GLU A 60 25.38 -17.66 -21.24
N ALA A 61 24.89 -18.86 -20.89
CA ALA A 61 25.26 -20.08 -21.58
C ALA A 61 24.83 -20.06 -23.05
N GLU A 62 23.67 -19.48 -23.37
CA GLU A 62 23.20 -19.31 -24.75
C GLU A 62 24.05 -18.30 -25.53
N LEU A 63 24.36 -17.15 -24.93
CA LEU A 63 25.23 -16.11 -25.53
C LEU A 63 26.67 -16.61 -25.73
N ALA A 64 27.22 -17.36 -24.77
CA ALA A 64 28.54 -17.98 -24.88
C ALA A 64 28.58 -19.01 -26.02
N ARG A 65 27.58 -19.90 -26.11
CA ARG A 65 27.44 -20.85 -27.23
C ARG A 65 27.30 -20.13 -28.56
N MET A 66 26.57 -19.02 -28.60
CA MET A 66 26.40 -18.21 -29.80
C MET A 66 27.71 -17.55 -30.24
N ARG A 67 28.48 -16.96 -29.31
CA ARG A 67 29.81 -16.37 -29.59
C ARG A 67 30.76 -17.41 -30.17
N GLU A 68 30.83 -18.58 -29.55
CA GLU A 68 31.67 -19.69 -30.02
C GLU A 68 31.26 -20.16 -31.43
N GLN A 69 29.96 -20.24 -31.70
CA GLN A 69 29.44 -20.56 -33.04
C GLN A 69 29.67 -19.45 -34.07
N MET A 70 29.65 -18.17 -33.68
CA MET A 70 29.98 -17.05 -34.58
C MET A 70 31.44 -17.09 -35.00
N GLU A 71 32.35 -17.34 -34.05
CA GLU A 71 33.79 -17.42 -34.31
C GLU A 71 34.16 -18.63 -35.15
N ALA A 72 33.45 -19.75 -34.97
CA ALA A 72 33.70 -21.00 -35.71
C ALA A 72 33.08 -21.05 -37.12
N THR A 73 32.14 -20.17 -37.47
CA THR A 73 31.34 -20.29 -38.71
C THR A 73 31.73 -19.26 -39.79
N PRO A 74 32.07 -19.68 -41.02
CA PRO A 74 32.33 -18.76 -42.13
C PRO A 74 31.13 -17.83 -42.42
N LYS A 75 31.36 -16.52 -42.66
CA LYS A 75 30.33 -15.47 -42.85
C LYS A 75 29.07 -15.92 -43.64
N LYS A 76 29.25 -16.66 -44.75
CA LYS A 76 28.15 -17.17 -45.60
C LYS A 76 27.29 -18.26 -44.96
N LYS A 77 27.86 -19.13 -44.11
CA LYS A 77 27.13 -20.19 -43.39
C LYS A 77 26.39 -19.63 -42.17
N PHE A 78 26.96 -18.61 -41.53
CA PHE A 78 26.38 -17.93 -40.38
C PHE A 78 25.10 -17.16 -40.71
N LEU A 79 25.09 -16.43 -41.84
CA LEU A 79 23.90 -15.77 -42.38
C LEU A 79 22.75 -16.75 -42.71
N LYS A 80 23.08 -17.97 -43.17
CA LYS A 80 22.07 -19.03 -43.39
C LYS A 80 21.51 -19.59 -42.09
N PHE A 81 22.34 -19.73 -41.06
CA PHE A 81 21.91 -20.16 -39.73
C PHE A 81 20.97 -19.13 -39.09
N SER A 82 21.29 -17.83 -39.18
CA SER A 82 20.44 -16.75 -38.65
C SER A 82 19.06 -16.68 -39.32
N CYS A 83 18.96 -16.92 -40.64
CA CYS A 83 17.67 -17.10 -41.31
C CYS A 83 16.88 -18.29 -40.76
N LYS A 84 17.54 -19.41 -40.49
CA LYS A 84 16.90 -20.66 -40.06
C LYS A 84 16.26 -20.56 -38.68
N ILE A 85 16.77 -19.69 -37.82
CA ILE A 85 16.25 -19.41 -36.48
C ILE A 85 15.36 -18.15 -36.42
N GLY A 86 14.98 -17.57 -37.57
CA GLY A 86 14.08 -16.41 -37.64
C GLY A 86 14.72 -15.07 -37.23
N TRP A 87 16.05 -15.02 -37.09
CA TRP A 87 16.79 -13.80 -36.73
C TRP A 87 16.98 -12.83 -37.89
N CYS A 88 16.55 -13.23 -39.06
CA CYS A 88 16.61 -12.47 -40.28
C CYS A 88 15.26 -12.61 -40.99
N SER A 89 14.74 -11.51 -41.53
CA SER A 89 13.42 -11.46 -42.21
C SER A 89 13.45 -12.02 -43.63
N HIS A 90 14.56 -12.61 -44.04
CA HIS A 90 14.74 -13.15 -45.39
C HIS A 90 14.57 -14.68 -45.31
N ASP A 91 13.58 -15.25 -45.99
CA ASP A 91 13.26 -16.69 -46.00
C ASP A 91 14.36 -17.52 -46.70
N GLY A 92 15.53 -17.63 -46.08
CA GLY A 92 16.65 -18.44 -46.56
C GLY A 92 17.46 -17.85 -47.73
N ASN A 93 17.14 -16.64 -48.20
CA ASN A 93 17.82 -15.98 -49.32
C ASN A 93 18.63 -14.74 -48.90
N CYS A 94 19.41 -14.85 -47.82
CA CYS A 94 20.31 -13.79 -47.37
C CYS A 94 21.56 -13.69 -48.25
N GLY A 95 21.66 -12.62 -49.04
CA GLY A 95 22.89 -12.22 -49.73
C GLY A 95 23.89 -11.63 -48.74
N SER A 96 25.18 -11.85 -48.96
CA SER A 96 26.27 -11.36 -48.10
C SER A 96 26.42 -9.84 -48.23
N ASN A 97 25.60 -9.06 -47.52
CA ASN A 97 25.74 -7.61 -47.41
C ASN A 97 26.11 -7.24 -45.96
N ASP A 98 27.07 -6.33 -45.78
CA ASP A 98 27.56 -5.86 -44.47
C ASP A 98 26.44 -5.32 -43.55
N GLY A 99 25.32 -4.85 -44.11
CA GLY A 99 24.17 -4.37 -43.35
C GLY A 99 23.44 -5.44 -42.50
N ASP A 100 23.46 -6.71 -42.92
CA ASP A 100 22.85 -7.80 -42.14
C ASP A 100 23.69 -8.18 -40.93
N LEU A 101 25.03 -8.10 -41.06
CA LEU A 101 25.97 -8.32 -39.96
C LEU A 101 25.86 -7.20 -38.91
N GLU A 102 25.74 -5.95 -39.36
CA GLU A 102 25.56 -4.79 -38.48
C GLU A 102 24.21 -4.86 -37.71
N ARG A 103 23.14 -5.35 -38.35
CA ARG A 103 21.84 -5.59 -37.70
C ARG A 103 21.92 -6.69 -36.63
N LEU A 104 22.70 -7.74 -36.89
CA LEU A 104 22.90 -8.83 -35.94
C LEU A 104 23.75 -8.39 -34.74
N ASN A 105 24.84 -7.67 -34.97
CA ASN A 105 25.68 -7.10 -33.92
C ASN A 105 24.88 -6.14 -33.02
N ARG A 106 23.99 -5.33 -33.60
CA ARG A 106 23.05 -4.50 -32.83
C ARG A 106 22.13 -5.32 -31.94
N ARG A 107 21.60 -6.45 -32.43
CA ARG A 107 20.75 -7.35 -31.63
C ARG A 107 21.52 -8.07 -30.53
N LEU A 108 22.74 -8.52 -30.80
CA LEU A 108 23.62 -9.12 -29.78
C LEU A 108 23.94 -8.11 -28.67
N ALA A 109 24.30 -6.87 -29.02
CA ALA A 109 24.55 -5.82 -28.04
C ALA A 109 23.31 -5.52 -27.17
N VAL A 110 22.09 -5.57 -27.74
CA VAL A 110 20.85 -5.45 -26.96
C VAL A 110 20.68 -6.62 -25.99
N MET A 111 20.92 -7.85 -26.44
CA MET A 111 20.82 -9.03 -25.57
C MET A 111 21.87 -9.03 -24.45
N GLU A 112 23.12 -8.67 -24.76
CA GLU A 112 24.19 -8.53 -23.77
C GLU A 112 23.84 -7.47 -22.72
N HIS A 113 23.32 -6.31 -23.15
CA HIS A 113 22.87 -5.28 -22.24
C HIS A 113 21.69 -5.74 -21.37
N GLU A 114 20.68 -6.41 -21.94
CA GLU A 114 19.54 -6.97 -21.20
C GLU A 114 19.99 -7.98 -20.14
N MET A 115 20.99 -8.79 -20.47
CA MET A 115 21.61 -9.74 -19.55
C MET A 115 22.35 -9.06 -18.40
N GLU A 116 23.20 -8.07 -18.68
CA GLU A 116 23.90 -7.30 -17.64
C GLU A 116 22.90 -6.64 -16.68
N GLN A 117 21.80 -6.09 -17.19
CA GLN A 117 20.73 -5.56 -16.35
C GLN A 117 20.08 -6.64 -15.50
N MET A 118 19.86 -7.85 -16.04
CA MET A 118 19.27 -8.98 -15.30
C MET A 118 20.18 -9.46 -14.16
N GLN A 119 21.48 -9.60 -14.40
CA GLN A 119 22.46 -9.97 -13.38
C GLN A 119 22.53 -8.91 -12.28
N ARG A 120 22.67 -7.64 -12.67
CA ARG A 120 22.69 -6.50 -11.75
C ARG A 120 21.43 -6.43 -10.89
N PHE A 121 20.26 -6.65 -11.50
CA PHE A 121 19.00 -6.68 -10.75
C PHE A 121 18.95 -7.86 -9.77
N GLY A 122 19.51 -9.02 -10.14
CA GLY A 122 19.62 -10.17 -9.24
C GLY A 122 20.37 -9.84 -7.94
N GLU A 123 21.47 -9.08 -8.02
CA GLU A 123 22.22 -8.60 -6.83
C GLU A 123 21.36 -7.70 -5.95
N ILE A 124 20.69 -6.71 -6.56
CA ILE A 124 19.82 -5.76 -5.88
C ILE A 124 18.64 -6.48 -5.20
N ARG A 125 18.06 -7.49 -5.87
CA ARG A 125 17.00 -8.32 -5.29
C ARG A 125 17.48 -9.12 -4.10
N ASN A 126 18.65 -9.75 -4.20
CA ASN A 126 19.24 -10.52 -3.11
C ASN A 126 19.60 -9.63 -1.90
N GLU A 127 19.97 -8.36 -2.12
CA GLU A 127 20.15 -7.39 -1.06
C GLU A 127 18.81 -7.02 -0.40
N MET A 128 17.80 -6.70 -1.19
CA MET A 128 16.46 -6.36 -0.71
C MET A 128 15.84 -7.52 0.10
N GLU A 129 15.96 -8.76 -0.38
CA GLU A 129 15.52 -9.97 0.32
C GLU A 129 16.19 -10.13 1.69
N ARG A 130 17.50 -9.87 1.78
CA ARG A 130 18.22 -9.88 3.06
C ARG A 130 17.71 -8.81 4.02
N LYS A 131 17.52 -7.58 3.53
CA LYS A 131 17.02 -6.45 4.33
C LYS A 131 15.62 -6.71 4.87
N ILE A 132 14.72 -7.22 4.03
CA ILE A 132 13.36 -7.60 4.45
C ILE A 132 13.41 -8.72 5.48
N ALA A 133 14.27 -9.74 5.30
CA ALA A 133 14.38 -10.83 6.26
C ALA A 133 14.84 -10.35 7.65
N ILE A 134 15.81 -9.41 7.69
CA ILE A 134 16.26 -8.77 8.93
C ILE A 134 15.09 -8.03 9.60
N VAL A 135 14.41 -7.17 8.84
CA VAL A 135 13.26 -6.42 9.32
C VAL A 135 12.19 -7.38 9.86
N GLU A 136 11.76 -8.37 9.07
CA GLU A 136 10.75 -9.34 9.49
C GLU A 136 11.16 -10.10 10.75
N GLN A 137 12.45 -10.46 10.89
CA GLN A 137 12.96 -11.10 12.09
C GLN A 137 12.89 -10.16 13.30
N GLU A 138 13.23 -8.90 13.14
CA GLU A 138 13.15 -7.89 14.19
C GLU A 138 11.69 -7.57 14.56
N ILE A 139 10.77 -7.50 13.58
CA ILE A 139 9.33 -7.45 13.83
C ILE A 139 8.94 -8.68 14.67
N ARG A 140 9.33 -9.89 14.26
CA ARG A 140 8.98 -11.12 15.00
C ARG A 140 9.56 -11.14 16.41
N GLN A 141 10.79 -10.67 16.62
CA GLN A 141 11.44 -10.65 17.92
C GLN A 141 10.85 -9.57 18.85
N LYS A 142 10.57 -8.37 18.35
CA LYS A 142 9.92 -7.31 19.12
C LYS A 142 8.44 -7.59 19.40
N TYR A 143 7.74 -8.28 18.50
CA TYR A 143 6.28 -8.45 18.54
C TYR A 143 5.85 -9.84 19.02
N GLY A 144 6.75 -10.83 19.09
CA GLY A 144 6.48 -12.16 19.65
C GLY A 144 6.10 -12.15 21.14
N SER A 145 6.48 -11.08 21.86
CA SER A 145 6.15 -10.87 23.28
C SER A 145 5.04 -9.84 23.53
N SER A 146 4.76 -8.95 22.57
CA SER A 146 3.90 -7.75 22.73
C SER A 146 2.48 -7.91 22.14
N ASN A 147 2.24 -8.90 21.28
CA ASN A 147 0.95 -9.03 20.57
C ASN A 147 -0.07 -9.88 21.35
N ALA A 148 -0.34 -9.56 22.61
CA ALA A 148 -1.36 -10.22 23.42
C ALA A 148 -2.44 -9.23 23.86
N LEU A 149 -3.70 -9.67 23.88
CA LEU A 149 -4.86 -8.90 24.34
C LEU A 149 -5.60 -9.66 25.44
N ASP A 150 -5.81 -8.98 26.56
CA ASP A 150 -6.78 -9.38 27.57
C ASP A 150 -8.03 -8.51 27.46
N LEU A 151 -9.13 -9.12 27.05
CA LEU A 151 -10.43 -8.47 26.89
C LEU A 151 -11.40 -8.99 27.95
N VAL A 152 -11.91 -8.11 28.80
CA VAL A 152 -12.95 -8.44 29.77
C VAL A 152 -14.25 -7.73 29.41
N ILE A 153 -15.32 -8.50 29.27
CA ILE A 153 -16.68 -7.96 29.03
C ILE A 153 -17.43 -7.99 30.36
N VAL A 154 -17.90 -6.83 30.81
CA VAL A 154 -18.74 -6.65 32.00
C VAL A 154 -20.11 -6.28 31.50
N MET A 155 -21.11 -7.14 31.70
CA MET A 155 -22.41 -7.01 31.05
C MET A 155 -23.54 -7.14 32.07
N ASP A 156 -24.46 -6.19 31.98
CA ASP A 156 -25.75 -6.23 32.66
C ASP A 156 -26.58 -7.44 32.19
N CYS A 157 -27.03 -8.24 33.14
CA CYS A 157 -27.83 -9.44 32.92
C CYS A 157 -29.19 -9.41 33.63
N THR A 158 -29.73 -8.21 33.86
CA THR A 158 -31.08 -7.99 34.40
C THR A 158 -32.17 -8.27 33.35
N GLY A 159 -33.44 -8.25 33.76
CA GLY A 159 -34.56 -8.61 32.89
C GLY A 159 -34.68 -7.78 31.60
N SER A 160 -34.37 -6.48 31.64
CA SER A 160 -34.42 -5.57 30.49
C SER A 160 -33.37 -5.90 29.43
N MET A 161 -32.29 -6.59 29.80
CA MET A 161 -31.17 -6.92 28.94
C MET A 161 -31.34 -8.22 28.12
N SER A 162 -32.47 -8.92 28.26
CA SER A 162 -32.75 -10.22 27.60
C SER A 162 -32.40 -10.27 26.10
N GLY A 163 -32.89 -9.32 25.30
CA GLY A 163 -32.58 -9.26 23.86
C GLY A 163 -31.11 -8.98 23.54
N TRP A 164 -30.41 -8.27 24.42
CA TRP A 164 -28.99 -7.94 24.26
C TRP A 164 -28.08 -9.09 24.66
N ILE A 165 -28.46 -9.88 25.67
CA ILE A 165 -27.77 -11.12 26.03
C ILE A 165 -27.80 -12.11 24.85
N ASP A 166 -28.93 -12.24 24.16
CA ASP A 166 -29.04 -13.13 22.98
C ASP A 166 -28.21 -12.61 21.79
N GLN A 167 -28.13 -11.29 21.62
CA GLN A 167 -27.25 -10.69 20.64
C GLN A 167 -25.76 -10.86 21.01
N ALA A 168 -25.40 -10.81 22.29
CA ALA A 168 -24.05 -11.07 22.77
C ALA A 168 -23.65 -12.53 22.56
N LYS A 169 -24.55 -13.49 22.84
CA LYS A 169 -24.39 -14.94 22.59
C LYS A 169 -24.02 -15.23 21.13
N SER A 170 -24.67 -14.56 20.19
CA SER A 170 -24.41 -14.74 18.74
C SER A 170 -23.21 -13.96 18.23
N SER A 171 -22.91 -12.79 18.81
CA SER A 171 -21.87 -11.88 18.33
C SER A 171 -20.45 -12.22 18.81
N ILE A 172 -20.29 -12.94 19.93
CA ILE A 172 -18.97 -13.19 20.54
C ILE A 172 -18.05 -14.04 19.64
N ILE A 173 -18.61 -15.00 18.90
CA ILE A 173 -17.84 -15.80 17.92
C ILE A 173 -17.35 -14.90 16.78
N SER A 174 -18.21 -13.99 16.31
CA SER A 174 -17.85 -13.01 15.28
C SER A 174 -16.77 -12.06 15.80
N ILE A 175 -16.88 -11.58 17.03
CA ILE A 175 -15.85 -10.72 17.66
C ILE A 175 -14.49 -11.41 17.67
N ILE A 176 -14.45 -12.65 18.14
CA ILE A 176 -13.20 -13.42 18.28
C ILE A 176 -12.59 -13.69 16.90
N ASN A 177 -13.43 -14.09 15.94
CA ASN A 177 -12.96 -14.35 14.58
C ASN A 177 -12.49 -13.06 13.91
N ASN A 178 -13.17 -11.94 14.08
CA ASN A 178 -12.78 -10.66 13.50
C ASN A 178 -11.47 -10.13 14.10
N VAL A 179 -11.32 -10.19 15.43
CA VAL A 179 -10.06 -9.81 16.08
C VAL A 179 -8.90 -10.71 15.62
N ARG A 180 -9.14 -12.02 15.44
CA ARG A 180 -8.14 -12.95 14.88
C ARG A 180 -7.92 -12.78 13.38
N LEU A 181 -8.90 -12.35 12.61
CA LEU A 181 -8.74 -12.08 11.18
C LEU A 181 -7.89 -10.83 10.97
N VAL A 182 -8.14 -9.77 11.75
CA VAL A 182 -7.38 -8.52 11.71
C VAL A 182 -6.00 -8.70 12.34
N HIS A 183 -5.87 -9.53 13.39
CA HIS A 183 -4.61 -9.83 14.06
C HIS A 183 -4.35 -11.35 14.19
N PRO A 184 -3.96 -12.04 13.08
CA PRO A 184 -3.81 -13.51 13.05
C PRO A 184 -2.76 -14.09 13.99
N LYS A 185 -1.84 -13.26 14.45
CA LYS A 185 -0.71 -13.64 15.32
C LYS A 185 -0.87 -13.15 16.77
N ALA A 186 -2.02 -12.55 17.13
CA ALA A 186 -2.25 -12.03 18.47
C ALA A 186 -2.77 -13.11 19.43
N GLY A 187 -2.17 -13.21 20.62
CA GLY A 187 -2.66 -14.05 21.71
C GLY A 187 -3.83 -13.39 22.43
N VAL A 188 -5.06 -13.84 22.20
CA VAL A 188 -6.27 -13.23 22.79
C VAL A 188 -6.80 -14.10 23.94
N ARG A 189 -6.98 -13.51 25.12
CA ARG A 189 -7.70 -14.10 26.26
C ARG A 189 -8.93 -13.27 26.59
N ILE A 190 -10.02 -13.95 26.91
CA ILE A 190 -11.31 -13.31 27.16
C ILE A 190 -11.84 -13.70 28.53
N GLY A 191 -12.27 -12.70 29.28
CA GLY A 191 -13.02 -12.83 30.53
C GLY A 191 -14.42 -12.26 30.37
N PHE A 192 -15.36 -12.75 31.18
CA PHE A 192 -16.74 -12.28 31.17
C PHE A 192 -17.26 -12.15 32.60
N VAL A 193 -17.90 -11.02 32.90
CA VAL A 193 -18.60 -10.76 34.16
C VAL A 193 -20.04 -10.44 33.83
N ALA A 194 -20.96 -11.27 34.31
CA ALA A 194 -22.39 -10.99 34.31
C ALA A 194 -22.75 -10.40 35.68
N TYR A 195 -23.20 -9.15 35.71
CA TYR A 195 -23.66 -8.48 36.93
C TYR A 195 -25.16 -8.18 36.87
N ARG A 196 -25.76 -8.00 38.04
CA ARG A 196 -27.18 -7.63 38.27
C ARG A 196 -27.28 -6.76 39.53
N ASP A 197 -28.47 -6.63 40.11
CA ASP A 197 -28.71 -5.77 41.27
C ASP A 197 -28.40 -6.47 42.61
N PHE A 198 -28.33 -5.68 43.69
CA PHE A 198 -28.10 -6.13 45.05
C PHE A 198 -29.12 -7.16 45.55
N CYS A 199 -30.36 -7.10 45.05
CA CYS A 199 -31.44 -8.00 45.44
C CYS A 199 -31.32 -9.42 44.84
N ASP A 200 -30.45 -9.64 43.85
CA ASP A 200 -30.38 -10.88 43.07
C ASP A 200 -29.55 -12.01 43.72
N GLY A 201 -29.24 -11.87 45.01
CA GLY A 201 -28.66 -12.91 45.86
C GLY A 201 -27.38 -13.53 45.28
N ASN A 202 -27.29 -14.86 45.29
CA ASN A 202 -26.09 -15.59 44.86
C ASN A 202 -25.79 -15.49 43.36
N LYS A 203 -26.74 -15.02 42.55
CA LYS A 203 -26.55 -14.81 41.11
C LYS A 203 -26.33 -13.33 40.75
N ARG A 204 -26.18 -12.45 41.75
CA ARG A 204 -25.80 -11.05 41.54
C ARG A 204 -24.54 -10.90 40.68
N LEU A 205 -23.54 -11.76 40.89
CA LEU A 205 -22.31 -11.80 40.08
C LEU A 205 -22.04 -13.23 39.60
N GLN A 206 -21.83 -13.40 38.29
CA GLN A 206 -21.35 -14.64 37.71
C GLN A 206 -20.12 -14.32 36.84
N VAL A 207 -19.02 -15.03 37.07
CA VAL A 207 -17.71 -14.67 36.51
C VAL A 207 -17.09 -15.84 35.77
N GLN A 208 -16.63 -15.58 34.55
CA GLN A 208 -15.71 -16.41 33.80
C GLN A 208 -14.37 -15.68 33.69
N THR A 209 -13.33 -16.23 34.32
CA THR A 209 -11.98 -15.65 34.29
C THR A 209 -11.36 -15.71 32.88
N LEU A 210 -10.32 -14.88 32.68
CA LEU A 210 -9.56 -14.77 31.43
C LEU A 210 -9.04 -16.12 30.94
N THR A 211 -9.43 -16.51 29.72
CA THR A 211 -8.97 -17.74 29.08
C THR A 211 -8.81 -17.57 27.57
N SER A 212 -7.87 -18.31 26.97
CA SER A 212 -7.72 -18.42 25.52
C SER A 212 -8.69 -19.44 24.90
N ASN A 213 -9.38 -20.23 25.73
CA ASN A 213 -10.33 -21.23 25.27
C ASN A 213 -11.71 -20.61 25.02
N VAL A 214 -11.96 -20.31 23.74
CA VAL A 214 -13.21 -19.73 23.25
C VAL A 214 -14.44 -20.57 23.61
N ARG A 215 -14.32 -21.90 23.66
CA ARG A 215 -15.46 -22.78 23.95
C ARG A 215 -15.96 -22.57 25.38
N VAL A 216 -15.05 -22.39 26.34
CA VAL A 216 -15.39 -22.15 27.74
C VAL A 216 -16.17 -20.85 27.90
N VAL A 217 -15.71 -19.78 27.25
CA VAL A 217 -16.39 -18.47 27.28
C VAL A 217 -17.77 -18.57 26.61
N ARG A 218 -17.87 -19.25 25.47
CA ARG A 218 -19.15 -19.47 24.77
C ARG A 218 -20.14 -20.23 25.67
N ASP A 219 -19.71 -21.33 26.28
CA ASP A 219 -20.58 -22.19 27.08
C ASP A 219 -21.05 -21.47 28.35
N PHE A 220 -20.18 -20.64 28.94
CA PHE A 220 -20.55 -19.76 30.04
C PHE A 220 -21.63 -18.75 29.64
N ILE A 221 -21.43 -18.00 28.55
CA ILE A 221 -22.41 -17.01 28.08
C ILE A 221 -23.73 -17.66 27.67
N ALA A 222 -23.67 -18.85 27.05
CA ALA A 222 -24.86 -19.62 26.69
C ALA A 222 -25.71 -20.01 27.91
N SER A 223 -25.07 -20.19 29.07
CA SER A 223 -25.75 -20.50 30.34
C SER A 223 -26.38 -19.29 31.03
N LEU A 224 -26.12 -18.06 30.56
CA LEU A 224 -26.66 -16.85 31.17
C LEU A 224 -28.13 -16.62 30.75
N GLU A 225 -28.93 -16.24 31.74
CA GLU A 225 -30.34 -15.87 31.59
C GLU A 225 -30.56 -14.46 32.13
N ALA A 226 -31.32 -13.64 31.41
CA ALA A 226 -31.77 -12.35 31.91
C ALA A 226 -32.87 -12.56 32.95
N PHE A 227 -32.63 -12.12 34.18
CA PHE A 227 -33.63 -12.13 35.25
C PHE A 227 -33.19 -11.15 36.33
N GLY A 228 -34.08 -10.89 37.29
CA GLY A 228 -33.77 -9.99 38.38
C GLY A 228 -33.90 -8.54 37.95
N GLY A 229 -33.17 -7.69 38.65
CA GLY A 229 -33.43 -6.25 38.65
C GLY A 229 -34.44 -5.90 39.75
N GLY A 230 -34.12 -4.86 40.50
CA GLY A 230 -34.91 -4.37 41.61
C GLY A 230 -35.49 -3.01 41.26
N ASP A 231 -34.72 -1.98 41.62
CA ASP A 231 -34.97 -0.62 41.20
C ASP A 231 -34.28 -0.35 39.84
N HIS A 232 -34.13 0.92 39.45
CA HIS A 232 -33.63 1.25 38.12
C HIS A 232 -32.09 1.25 38.05
N PRO A 233 -31.36 1.83 39.02
CA PRO A 233 -29.93 1.61 39.18
C PRO A 233 -29.47 0.16 39.45
N GLU A 234 -28.25 -0.16 39.01
CA GLU A 234 -27.68 -1.52 39.07
C GLU A 234 -26.29 -1.57 39.73
N ASP A 235 -25.84 -2.76 40.17
CA ASP A 235 -24.54 -2.94 40.85
C ASP A 235 -23.35 -3.06 39.86
N ILE A 236 -23.18 -2.02 39.05
CA ILE A 236 -22.01 -1.83 38.18
C ILE A 236 -20.68 -1.88 38.98
N PRO A 237 -20.55 -1.26 40.18
CA PRO A 237 -19.28 -1.28 40.90
C PRO A 237 -18.86 -2.69 41.32
N GLY A 238 -19.81 -3.55 41.71
CA GLY A 238 -19.54 -4.97 41.95
C GLY A 238 -19.08 -5.73 40.70
N GLY A 239 -19.70 -5.45 39.55
CA GLY A 239 -19.27 -6.01 38.26
C GLY A 239 -17.84 -5.61 37.87
N LEU A 240 -17.49 -4.33 38.06
CA LEU A 240 -16.13 -3.83 37.79
C LEU A 240 -15.11 -4.37 38.78
N ALA A 241 -15.48 -4.58 40.05
CA ALA A 241 -14.60 -5.17 41.04
C ALA A 241 -14.19 -6.60 40.65
N ALA A 242 -15.17 -7.42 40.27
CA ALA A 242 -14.93 -8.77 39.77
C ALA A 242 -14.05 -8.79 38.51
N ALA A 243 -14.19 -7.79 37.63
CA ALA A 243 -13.32 -7.66 36.46
C ALA A 243 -11.88 -7.31 36.85
N LEU A 244 -11.68 -6.40 37.81
CA LEU A 244 -10.36 -5.94 38.26
C LEU A 244 -9.57 -7.03 39.01
N GLU A 245 -10.24 -8.00 39.63
CA GLU A 245 -9.62 -9.18 40.26
C GLU A 245 -9.03 -10.17 39.25
N MET A 246 -9.38 -10.07 37.96
CA MET A 246 -8.87 -10.99 36.94
C MET A 246 -7.36 -10.81 36.68
N PRO A 247 -6.63 -11.90 36.37
CA PRO A 247 -5.19 -11.86 36.16
C PRO A 247 -4.82 -11.34 34.76
N PHE A 248 -4.87 -10.02 34.58
CA PHE A 248 -4.36 -9.36 33.37
C PHE A 248 -2.85 -9.56 33.24
N GLN A 249 -2.41 -10.16 32.14
CA GLN A 249 -1.01 -10.45 31.81
C GLN A 249 -0.60 -9.84 30.46
N ALA A 250 -1.55 -9.51 29.60
CA ALA A 250 -1.31 -8.92 28.29
C ALA A 250 -0.88 -7.45 28.39
N GLU A 251 -0.13 -6.98 27.38
CA GLU A 251 0.23 -5.56 27.25
C GLU A 251 -0.98 -4.71 26.82
N ALA A 252 -1.78 -5.21 25.86
CA ALA A 252 -3.07 -4.65 25.55
C ALA A 252 -4.12 -5.22 26.52
N LYS A 253 -4.77 -4.34 27.30
CA LYS A 253 -5.82 -4.69 28.25
C LYS A 253 -7.03 -3.82 27.97
N ARG A 254 -8.21 -4.42 27.87
CA ARG A 254 -9.47 -3.67 27.69
C ARG A 254 -10.59 -4.23 28.55
N ILE A 255 -11.33 -3.33 29.20
CA ILE A 255 -12.63 -3.62 29.82
C ILE A 255 -13.73 -2.99 28.97
N VAL A 256 -14.76 -3.76 28.65
CA VAL A 256 -15.97 -3.31 27.97
C VAL A 256 -17.15 -3.46 28.91
N LEU A 257 -17.73 -2.34 29.36
CA LEU A 257 -18.93 -2.30 30.17
C LEU A 257 -20.17 -2.11 29.28
N VAL A 258 -21.16 -2.98 29.40
CA VAL A 258 -22.43 -2.94 28.67
C VAL A 258 -23.57 -2.78 29.66
N ALA A 259 -24.31 -1.67 29.56
CA ALA A 259 -25.40 -1.34 30.48
C ALA A 259 -26.53 -0.55 29.80
N ASP A 260 -27.77 -0.76 30.24
CA ASP A 260 -28.93 0.09 29.94
C ASP A 260 -29.29 1.03 31.11
N ALA A 261 -28.84 0.73 32.33
CA ALA A 261 -29.06 1.51 33.55
C ALA A 261 -27.78 2.13 34.15
N PRO A 262 -27.88 3.23 34.93
CA PRO A 262 -26.77 3.80 35.69
C PRO A 262 -26.46 2.98 36.96
N CYS A 263 -25.32 3.26 37.60
CA CYS A 263 -25.03 2.71 38.92
C CYS A 263 -25.77 3.44 40.03
N HIS A 264 -25.92 2.74 41.16
CA HIS A 264 -26.44 3.29 42.42
C HIS A 264 -25.70 4.56 42.87
N GLY A 265 -26.43 5.53 43.42
CA GLY A 265 -25.92 6.76 44.00
C GLY A 265 -26.37 8.04 43.28
N ARG A 266 -26.97 8.98 44.02
CA ARG A 266 -27.45 10.30 43.55
C ARG A 266 -26.48 11.13 42.70
N LYS A 267 -25.18 10.87 42.76
CA LYS A 267 -24.18 11.54 41.91
C LYS A 267 -24.32 11.12 40.44
N PHE A 268 -24.76 9.89 40.15
CA PHE A 268 -24.65 9.26 38.83
C PHE A 268 -25.92 9.34 37.98
N HIS A 269 -27.07 9.66 38.57
CA HIS A 269 -28.35 9.83 37.89
C HIS A 269 -29.17 10.98 38.51
N GLU A 270 -30.23 11.43 37.84
CA GLU A 270 -31.12 12.50 38.32
C GLU A 270 -32.51 11.92 38.53
N ASN A 271 -32.98 11.88 39.79
CA ASN A 271 -34.31 11.43 40.27
C ASN A 271 -35.15 10.66 39.24
N ILE A 272 -34.80 9.39 39.04
CA ILE A 272 -35.59 8.46 38.20
C ILE A 272 -36.72 7.79 39.03
N CYS A 273 -36.70 7.92 40.36
CA CYS A 273 -37.69 7.31 41.24
C CYS A 273 -38.83 8.28 41.60
N ASP A 274 -39.79 8.44 40.68
CA ASP A 274 -41.09 9.07 40.93
C ASP A 274 -42.09 8.04 41.51
N VAL A 275 -41.76 7.34 42.60
CA VAL A 275 -42.72 6.72 43.55
C VAL A 275 -41.99 5.92 44.64
N GLY A 276 -41.97 6.46 45.88
CA GLY A 276 -41.53 5.73 47.08
C GLY A 276 -40.02 5.70 47.29
N LEU A 277 -39.61 5.78 48.57
CA LEU A 277 -38.25 5.81 49.14
C LEU A 277 -37.11 5.76 48.10
N SER A 278 -36.34 6.86 48.00
CA SER A 278 -35.19 6.94 47.07
C SER A 278 -34.34 5.69 47.15
N ASP A 279 -34.02 5.08 46.02
CA ASP A 279 -33.18 3.90 45.85
C ASP A 279 -32.00 3.80 46.84
N ASP A 280 -31.21 4.88 47.00
CA ASP A 280 -30.14 5.03 48.00
C ASP A 280 -30.52 4.66 49.46
N MET A 281 -31.81 4.64 49.81
CA MET A 281 -32.33 4.28 51.14
C MET A 281 -32.62 2.78 51.25
N LEU A 282 -33.04 2.12 50.17
CA LEU A 282 -33.36 0.68 50.16
C LEU A 282 -32.07 -0.16 50.20
N TYR A 283 -31.05 0.25 49.44
CA TYR A 283 -29.77 -0.45 49.33
C TYR A 283 -28.61 0.27 50.02
N ARG A 284 -28.89 1.25 50.89
CA ARG A 284 -27.87 2.09 51.56
C ARG A 284 -26.66 1.31 52.08
N SER A 285 -26.89 0.26 52.85
CA SER A 285 -25.82 -0.56 53.43
C SER A 285 -25.06 -1.39 52.40
N ALA A 286 -25.68 -1.72 51.27
CA ALA A 286 -25.01 -2.41 50.16
C ALA A 286 -24.15 -1.41 49.35
N ILE A 287 -24.67 -0.22 49.08
CA ILE A 287 -23.97 0.89 48.42
C ILE A 287 -22.75 1.32 49.25
N GLU A 288 -22.91 1.52 50.56
CA GLU A 288 -21.81 1.90 51.48
C GLU A 288 -20.68 0.84 51.54
N ARG A 289 -20.98 -0.42 51.23
CA ARG A 289 -20.00 -1.51 51.14
C ARG A 289 -19.50 -1.76 49.71
N SER A 290 -20.14 -1.18 48.70
CA SER A 290 -19.75 -1.36 47.32
C SER A 290 -18.52 -0.51 47.02
N PRO A 291 -17.60 -0.96 46.15
CA PRO A 291 -16.44 -0.18 45.77
C PRO A 291 -16.81 1.18 45.14
N ASP A 292 -16.00 2.21 45.40
CA ASP A 292 -16.18 3.51 44.74
C ASP A 292 -15.83 3.41 43.25
N ILE A 293 -16.85 3.51 42.39
CA ILE A 293 -16.69 3.44 40.94
C ILE A 293 -15.77 4.53 40.38
N CYS A 294 -15.71 5.72 41.02
CA CYS A 294 -14.77 6.77 40.60
C CYS A 294 -13.32 6.32 40.88
N ALA A 295 -13.08 5.71 42.04
CA ALA A 295 -11.79 5.13 42.37
C ALA A 295 -11.44 3.95 41.45
N GLN A 296 -12.41 3.11 41.10
CA GLN A 296 -12.22 2.03 40.13
C GLN A 296 -11.84 2.56 38.75
N MET A 297 -12.44 3.66 38.27
CA MET A 297 -12.02 4.28 37.00
C MET A 297 -10.57 4.76 37.04
N ARG A 298 -10.16 5.40 38.15
CA ARG A 298 -8.77 5.81 38.35
C ARG A 298 -7.82 4.62 38.41
N GLU A 299 -8.23 3.51 39.03
CA GLU A 299 -7.45 2.27 39.07
C GLU A 299 -7.33 1.63 37.68
N ILE A 300 -8.44 1.52 36.92
CA ILE A 300 -8.45 1.00 35.55
C ILE A 300 -7.48 1.80 34.69
N ALA A 301 -7.58 3.12 34.73
CA ALA A 301 -6.64 4.01 34.03
C ALA A 301 -5.21 3.71 34.48
N GLY A 302 -4.92 3.79 35.79
CA GLY A 302 -3.59 3.62 36.38
C GLY A 302 -2.94 2.25 36.15
N ARG A 303 -3.73 1.18 36.02
CA ARG A 303 -3.28 -0.18 35.65
C ARG A 303 -3.04 -0.34 34.14
N GLY A 304 -3.29 0.71 33.37
CA GLY A 304 -3.08 0.75 31.95
C GLY A 304 -4.14 -0.02 31.15
N ILE A 305 -5.38 -0.03 31.62
CA ILE A 305 -6.48 -0.75 30.99
C ILE A 305 -7.33 0.26 30.19
N ASP A 306 -7.52 0.01 28.90
CA ASP A 306 -8.43 0.79 28.07
C ASP A 306 -9.89 0.48 28.45
N PHE A 307 -10.78 1.47 28.42
CA PHE A 307 -12.16 1.31 28.87
C PHE A 307 -13.16 1.67 27.77
N THR A 308 -14.16 0.83 27.55
CA THR A 308 -15.27 1.10 26.65
C THR A 308 -16.58 0.98 27.39
N PHE A 309 -17.40 2.03 27.33
CA PHE A 309 -18.79 1.98 27.75
C PHE A 309 -19.69 1.81 26.54
N ILE A 310 -20.59 0.84 26.59
CA ILE A 310 -21.62 0.58 25.58
C ILE A 310 -22.98 0.84 26.24
N GLY A 311 -23.60 1.96 25.89
CA GLY A 311 -24.90 2.36 26.40
C GLY A 311 -26.03 1.83 25.52
N VAL A 312 -26.84 0.94 26.08
CA VAL A 312 -28.04 0.38 25.41
C VAL A 312 -29.17 1.42 25.38
N ILE A 313 -29.34 2.19 26.47
CA ILE A 313 -30.21 3.36 26.55
C ILE A 313 -29.36 4.56 27.02
N PRO A 314 -28.68 5.27 26.10
CA PRO A 314 -27.76 6.36 26.42
C PRO A 314 -28.36 7.46 27.30
N ALA A 315 -29.67 7.71 27.20
CA ALA A 315 -30.35 8.74 28.00
C ALA A 315 -30.21 8.51 29.51
N TYR A 316 -30.28 7.25 29.98
CA TYR A 316 -30.23 6.93 31.41
C TYR A 316 -28.83 6.94 32.00
N THR A 317 -27.82 6.65 31.17
CA THR A 317 -26.43 6.48 31.60
C THR A 317 -25.55 7.70 31.33
N ALA A 318 -26.04 8.70 30.60
CA ALA A 318 -25.27 9.86 30.14
C ALA A 318 -24.55 10.62 31.27
N LYS A 319 -25.20 10.82 32.42
CA LYS A 319 -24.62 11.55 33.56
C LYS A 319 -23.48 10.75 34.21
N MET A 320 -23.72 9.47 34.50
CA MET A 320 -22.71 8.55 35.01
C MET A 320 -21.49 8.51 34.08
N VAL A 321 -21.70 8.28 32.78
CA VAL A 321 -20.60 8.15 31.81
C VAL A 321 -19.74 9.41 31.73
N LYS A 322 -20.34 10.61 31.80
CA LYS A 322 -19.58 11.87 31.86
C LYS A 322 -18.66 11.93 33.09
N ILE A 323 -19.14 11.50 34.25
CA ILE A 323 -18.36 11.46 35.50
C ILE A 323 -17.22 10.44 35.37
N LEU A 324 -17.52 9.22 34.91
CA LEU A 324 -16.50 8.18 34.73
C LEU A 324 -15.41 8.63 33.74
N GLN A 325 -15.80 9.29 32.66
CA GLN A 325 -14.87 9.83 31.67
C GLN A 325 -13.98 10.93 32.24
N SER A 326 -14.50 11.81 33.13
CA SER A 326 -13.65 12.81 33.79
C SER A 326 -12.64 12.16 34.74
N GLU A 327 -13.08 11.18 35.55
CA GLU A 327 -12.19 10.48 36.49
C GLU A 327 -11.10 9.67 35.77
N PHE A 328 -11.35 9.25 34.54
CA PHE A 328 -10.41 8.50 33.71
C PHE A 328 -9.35 9.39 33.03
N LYS A 329 -9.70 10.63 32.63
CA LYS A 329 -8.83 11.51 31.82
C LYS A 329 -7.63 12.09 32.58
N ASP A 330 -7.74 12.24 33.90
CA ASP A 330 -6.75 12.96 34.72
C ASP A 330 -5.61 12.08 35.27
N ILE A 331 -5.56 10.80 34.90
CA ILE A 331 -4.56 9.85 35.40
C ILE A 331 -3.44 9.66 34.39
N LYS A 332 -2.22 10.03 34.79
CA LYS A 332 -0.99 9.65 34.08
C LYS A 332 -0.55 8.28 34.58
N ASN A 333 -0.39 7.34 33.65
CA ASN A 333 0.07 5.99 33.97
C ASN A 333 1.56 5.94 34.26
N TYR A 334 1.99 4.92 35.01
CA TYR A 334 3.40 4.67 35.32
C TYR A 334 4.28 4.49 34.08
N ASP A 335 3.68 4.11 32.94
CA ASP A 335 4.37 3.97 31.65
C ASP A 335 4.40 5.27 30.81
N GLY A 336 3.80 6.36 31.29
CA GLY A 336 3.78 7.66 30.61
C GLY A 336 2.75 7.79 29.47
N PHE A 337 1.94 6.77 29.21
CA PHE A 337 0.94 6.80 28.12
C PHE A 337 -0.50 6.91 28.62
N GLY A 338 -1.29 7.77 27.99
CA GLY A 338 -2.74 7.83 28.19
C GLY A 338 -3.44 6.53 27.78
N ARG A 339 -4.65 6.31 28.30
CA ARG A 339 -5.53 5.21 27.88
C ARG A 339 -6.79 5.75 27.22
N GLU A 340 -7.42 4.93 26.40
CA GLU A 340 -8.64 5.30 25.68
C GLU A 340 -9.86 5.05 26.57
N PHE A 341 -10.69 6.08 26.77
CA PHE A 341 -12.07 5.93 27.23
C PHE A 341 -13.00 6.15 26.04
N ARG A 342 -13.71 5.11 25.61
CA ARG A 342 -14.66 5.16 24.50
C ARG A 342 -16.09 5.04 25.01
N ASN A 343 -16.98 5.94 24.59
CA ASN A 343 -18.42 5.86 24.86
C ASN A 343 -19.17 5.56 23.54
N VAL A 344 -19.93 4.47 23.50
CA VAL A 344 -20.65 4.02 22.30
C VAL A 344 -22.14 3.85 22.59
N PRO A 345 -23.03 4.69 22.02
CA PRO A 345 -24.46 4.48 22.07
C PRO A 345 -24.91 3.42 21.03
N LEU A 346 -25.73 2.44 21.43
CA LEU A 346 -26.21 1.37 20.54
C LEU A 346 -27.45 1.72 19.68
N GLU A 347 -27.96 2.96 19.75
CA GLU A 347 -29.22 3.37 19.11
C GLU A 347 -29.19 3.44 17.56
N LYS A 348 -28.04 3.24 16.89
CA LYS A 348 -27.91 3.26 15.42
C LYS A 348 -27.22 2.01 14.91
N THR A 349 -27.90 1.22 14.07
CA THR A 349 -27.46 0.23 13.02
C THR A 349 -26.13 -0.54 13.15
N ALA A 350 -25.36 -0.40 14.22
CA ALA A 350 -24.08 -1.03 14.45
C ALA A 350 -24.31 -2.37 15.14
N HIS A 351 -23.83 -3.43 14.52
CA HIS A 351 -23.82 -4.75 15.15
C HIS A 351 -22.91 -4.69 16.40
N PHE A 352 -23.46 -5.02 17.57
CA PHE A 352 -22.75 -5.14 18.86
C PHE A 352 -21.35 -5.78 18.72
N GLY A 353 -21.24 -6.83 17.89
CA GLY A 353 -19.97 -7.49 17.60
C GLY A 353 -18.93 -6.63 16.88
N SER A 354 -19.35 -5.75 15.97
CA SER A 354 -18.44 -4.85 15.23
C SER A 354 -17.81 -3.82 16.16
N VAL A 355 -18.60 -3.26 17.09
CA VAL A 355 -18.14 -2.27 18.07
C VAL A 355 -17.05 -2.85 18.96
N ILE A 356 -17.29 -4.03 19.54
CA ILE A 356 -16.32 -4.68 20.43
C ILE A 356 -15.06 -5.08 19.65
N SER A 357 -15.20 -5.57 18.42
CA SER A 357 -14.06 -5.91 17.55
C SER A 357 -13.20 -4.68 17.26
N SER A 358 -13.82 -3.57 16.84
CA SER A 358 -13.13 -2.30 16.60
C SER A 358 -12.43 -1.79 17.85
N SER A 359 -13.09 -1.87 19.01
CA SER A 359 -12.51 -1.53 20.31
C SER A 359 -11.26 -2.38 20.61
N ALA A 360 -11.39 -3.70 20.54
CA ALA A 360 -10.31 -4.64 20.83
C ALA A 360 -9.11 -4.42 19.90
N SER A 361 -9.34 -4.24 18.60
CA SER A 361 -8.28 -3.92 17.63
C SER A 361 -7.58 -2.60 17.93
N ALA A 362 -8.30 -1.57 18.37
CA ALA A 362 -7.68 -0.29 18.76
C ALA A 362 -6.72 -0.47 19.96
N SER A 363 -7.07 -1.26 20.97
CA SER A 363 -6.17 -1.58 22.10
C SER A 363 -4.92 -2.34 21.68
N ILE A 364 -5.06 -3.31 20.76
CA ILE A 364 -3.91 -4.07 20.24
C ILE A 364 -2.95 -3.11 19.54
N SER A 365 -3.48 -2.28 18.63
CA SER A 365 -2.69 -1.30 17.89
C SER A 365 -2.02 -0.27 18.81
N ALA A 366 -2.73 0.21 19.84
CA ALA A 366 -2.16 1.16 20.80
C ALA A 366 -1.12 0.51 21.73
N GLY A 367 -1.35 -0.73 22.18
CA GLY A 367 -0.37 -1.51 22.95
C GLY A 367 0.93 -1.70 22.19
N LEU A 368 0.82 -1.96 20.89
CA LEU A 368 1.93 -2.05 19.95
C LEU A 368 2.80 -0.78 19.93
N LYS A 369 2.16 0.38 19.75
CA LYS A 369 2.82 1.70 19.75
C LYS A 369 3.58 1.93 21.07
N ARG A 370 2.97 1.55 22.21
CA ARG A 370 3.54 1.73 23.56
C ARG A 370 4.78 0.85 23.81
N SER A 371 4.72 -0.43 23.43
CA SER A 371 5.85 -1.37 23.55
C SER A 371 7.09 -0.87 22.81
N VAL A 372 6.87 -0.33 21.61
CA VAL A 372 7.92 0.23 20.76
C VAL A 372 8.57 1.44 21.43
N ILE A 373 7.79 2.40 21.94
CA ILE A 373 8.33 3.62 22.57
C ILE A 373 9.03 3.31 23.90
N ALA A 374 8.50 2.40 24.72
CA ALA A 374 9.15 1.97 25.97
C ALA A 374 10.51 1.28 25.74
N SER A 375 10.69 0.64 24.57
CA SER A 375 11.98 0.07 24.17
C SER A 375 12.98 1.12 23.66
N GLN A 376 12.51 2.30 23.20
CA GLN A 376 13.37 3.39 22.73
C GLN A 376 14.05 4.14 23.89
N SER A 377 13.38 4.30 25.03
CA SER A 377 13.94 4.97 26.22
C SER A 377 15.06 4.16 26.90
N ASN A 378 15.05 2.83 26.76
CA ASN A 378 16.12 1.96 27.26
C ASN A 378 17.32 1.82 26.29
N ALA A 379 17.20 2.28 25.05
CA ALA A 379 18.21 2.08 23.99
C ALA A 379 19.09 3.31 23.70
N MET A 380 18.99 4.39 24.49
CA MET A 380 19.80 5.61 24.32
C MET A 380 21.29 5.45 24.71
N GLU A 381 21.76 4.24 25.05
CA GLU A 381 23.18 3.92 25.26
C GLU A 381 23.68 2.95 24.17
N GLY A 382 23.89 3.43 22.94
CA GLY A 382 24.49 2.61 21.88
C GLY A 382 24.59 3.31 20.52
N SER A 383 25.82 3.38 19.97
CA SER A 383 26.23 4.22 18.84
C SER A 383 25.93 3.67 17.42
N GLU A 384 25.04 2.70 17.24
CA GLU A 384 24.67 2.22 15.90
C GLU A 384 23.20 2.54 15.60
N ARG A 385 22.98 3.31 14.53
CA ARG A 385 21.67 3.81 14.12
C ARG A 385 20.71 2.63 13.90
N ASN A 386 19.66 2.57 14.72
CA ASN A 386 18.59 1.57 14.64
C ASN A 386 17.81 1.70 13.32
N TYR A 387 18.21 0.94 12.30
CA TYR A 387 17.58 0.82 10.98
C TYR A 387 16.07 0.48 11.08
N THR A 388 15.70 -0.32 12.09
CA THR A 388 14.30 -0.61 12.43
C THR A 388 13.49 0.62 12.82
N THR A 389 14.06 1.52 13.63
CA THR A 389 13.35 2.72 14.12
C THR A 389 12.92 3.62 12.97
N HIS A 390 13.76 3.75 11.94
CA HIS A 390 13.44 4.54 10.74
C HIS A 390 12.31 3.89 9.93
N LEU A 391 12.34 2.57 9.74
CA LEU A 391 11.30 1.85 8.99
C LEU A 391 9.95 1.82 9.71
N TYR A 392 9.95 1.81 11.04
CA TYR A 392 8.73 1.89 11.87
C TYR A 392 8.15 3.31 11.93
N GLN A 393 8.98 4.36 12.06
CA GLN A 393 8.52 5.75 11.88
C GLN A 393 7.93 5.98 10.48
N VAL A 394 8.46 5.27 9.49
CA VAL A 394 7.89 5.22 8.15
C VAL A 394 6.55 4.50 8.17
N LEU A 395 6.39 3.30 8.73
CA LEU A 395 5.13 2.54 8.73
C LEU A 395 4.00 3.16 9.57
N GLU A 396 4.30 4.04 10.53
CA GLU A 396 3.29 4.76 11.32
C GLU A 396 2.71 5.94 10.52
N GLU A 397 1.37 5.99 10.42
CA GLU A 397 0.67 7.23 10.09
C GLU A 397 1.00 8.24 11.19
N GLU A 398 1.67 9.34 10.86
CA GLU A 398 1.73 10.48 11.76
C GLU A 398 0.29 10.96 11.90
N GLU A 399 -0.32 10.70 13.06
CA GLU A 399 -1.49 11.45 13.50
C GLU A 399 -1.09 12.93 13.47
N GLU A 400 -1.97 13.73 12.87
CA GLU A 400 -1.81 15.16 12.68
C GLU A 400 -1.35 15.81 14.00
N ASP A 401 -0.17 16.44 13.99
CA ASP A 401 0.28 17.34 15.05
C ASP A 401 -0.69 18.54 15.13
N GLU A 402 -1.82 18.36 15.80
CA GLU A 402 -2.62 19.47 16.31
C GLU A 402 -1.91 20.09 17.53
N ASP A 403 -1.95 21.42 17.56
CA ASP A 403 -1.55 22.31 18.65
C ASP A 403 -0.06 22.56 18.93
N LYS A 404 0.49 23.56 18.21
CA LYS A 404 1.27 24.66 18.84
C LYS A 404 0.91 26.01 18.20
N PRO A 405 0.71 27.08 18.99
CA PRO A 405 0.30 28.37 18.47
C PRO A 405 1.48 29.20 17.92
N SER A 406 1.11 30.20 17.13
CA SER A 406 1.89 31.37 16.67
C SER A 406 2.87 31.19 15.50
N GLU A 407 2.36 31.32 14.27
CA GLU A 407 2.99 32.05 13.14
C GLU A 407 1.97 32.19 11.99
N VAL A 408 2.13 33.19 11.11
CA VAL A 408 1.14 33.58 10.06
C VAL A 408 0.68 32.37 9.23
N VAL A 409 -0.56 31.93 9.47
CA VAL A 409 -1.19 30.82 8.75
C VAL A 409 -1.78 31.35 7.44
N VAL A 410 -1.37 30.79 6.31
CA VAL A 410 -2.12 30.97 5.05
C VAL A 410 -3.42 30.18 5.21
N ASP A 411 -4.50 30.88 5.50
CA ASP A 411 -5.82 30.28 5.69
C ASP A 411 -6.33 29.62 4.40
N VAL A 412 -7.00 28.48 4.57
CA VAL A 412 -7.62 27.78 3.45
C VAL A 412 -8.95 28.46 3.12
N PRO A 413 -9.20 28.83 1.84
CA PRO A 413 -10.49 29.37 1.42
C PRO A 413 -11.66 28.41 1.72
N PRO A 414 -12.90 28.90 1.88
CA PRO A 414 -14.05 28.05 2.21
C PRO A 414 -14.26 26.93 1.19
N ILE A 415 -14.64 25.74 1.68
CA ILE A 415 -14.91 24.57 0.85
C ILE A 415 -16.34 24.68 0.27
N MET A 416 -16.45 24.72 -1.05
CA MET A 416 -17.71 24.77 -1.79
C MET A 416 -17.76 23.66 -2.84
N LYS A 417 -18.95 23.16 -3.19
CA LYS A 417 -19.08 22.17 -4.26
C LYS A 417 -18.53 22.72 -5.58
N LEU A 418 -17.74 21.92 -6.30
CA LEU A 418 -17.16 22.30 -7.59
C LEU A 418 -18.25 22.74 -8.57
N ASN A 419 -18.15 23.99 -9.04
CA ASN A 419 -19.01 24.53 -10.07
C ASN A 419 -18.18 25.30 -11.13
N TRP A 420 -18.14 24.76 -12.34
CA TRP A 420 -17.34 25.34 -13.43
C TRP A 420 -17.87 26.69 -13.93
N SER A 421 -19.16 27.00 -13.72
CA SER A 421 -19.74 28.28 -14.15
C SER A 421 -19.17 29.47 -13.37
N ASP A 422 -18.70 29.26 -12.15
CA ASP A 422 -18.13 30.30 -11.26
C ASP A 422 -16.88 30.95 -11.87
N LEU A 423 -16.23 30.25 -12.80
CA LEU A 423 -15.08 30.77 -13.53
C LEU A 423 -15.47 31.79 -14.59
N THR A 424 -16.73 31.89 -15.00
CA THR A 424 -17.15 32.80 -16.08
C THR A 424 -16.94 34.27 -15.69
N ASP A 425 -17.26 34.60 -14.44
CA ASP A 425 -17.17 35.95 -13.89
C ASP A 425 -15.83 36.22 -13.19
N SER A 426 -14.94 35.23 -13.17
CA SER A 426 -13.61 35.36 -12.58
C SER A 426 -12.67 36.16 -13.50
N PRO A 427 -11.80 37.03 -12.95
CA PRO A 427 -10.90 37.85 -13.75
C PRO A 427 -9.89 37.01 -14.53
N GLU A 428 -9.49 37.50 -15.72
CA GLU A 428 -8.39 36.89 -16.48
C GLU A 428 -7.04 37.39 -15.97
N ILE A 429 -6.25 36.48 -15.41
CA ILE A 429 -4.96 36.81 -14.80
C ILE A 429 -3.85 36.28 -15.69
N ALA A 430 -2.85 37.12 -15.94
CA ALA A 430 -1.66 36.70 -16.68
C ALA A 430 -0.86 35.68 -15.86
N ALA A 431 -0.49 34.58 -16.50
CA ALA A 431 0.30 33.52 -15.90
C ALA A 431 1.27 32.88 -16.91
N VAL A 432 2.26 32.18 -16.38
CA VAL A 432 3.16 31.32 -17.15
C VAL A 432 2.89 29.88 -16.75
N ARG A 433 2.55 29.03 -17.72
CA ARG A 433 2.45 27.58 -17.57
C ARG A 433 3.82 26.96 -17.82
N HIS A 434 4.22 26.05 -16.96
CA HIS A 434 5.47 25.31 -17.02
C HIS A 434 5.16 23.82 -17.12
N SER A 435 5.88 23.10 -17.96
CA SER A 435 5.67 21.66 -18.14
C SER A 435 7.00 20.92 -18.35
N LEU A 436 7.08 19.70 -17.82
CA LEU A 436 8.21 18.78 -17.99
C LEU A 436 7.82 17.67 -18.95
N HIS A 437 8.75 17.26 -19.80
CA HIS A 437 8.53 16.20 -20.78
C HIS A 437 9.78 15.34 -20.93
N PHE A 438 9.61 14.04 -21.15
CA PHE A 438 10.66 13.21 -21.71
C PHE A 438 10.86 13.53 -23.20
N SER A 439 12.07 13.39 -23.72
CA SER A 439 12.28 13.46 -25.16
C SER A 439 11.68 12.21 -25.83
N PRO A 440 11.08 12.31 -27.03
CA PRO A 440 10.43 11.19 -27.71
C PRO A 440 11.34 9.98 -28.01
N ASP A 441 12.65 10.21 -28.16
CA ASP A 441 13.63 9.21 -28.63
C ASP A 441 14.66 8.81 -27.56
N ASP A 442 14.54 9.29 -26.32
CA ASP A 442 15.55 9.03 -25.29
C ASP A 442 15.34 7.64 -24.66
N ASN A 443 16.43 6.85 -24.63
CA ASN A 443 16.53 5.75 -23.68
C ASN A 443 16.64 6.37 -22.29
N VAL A 444 15.71 6.05 -21.39
CA VAL A 444 15.61 6.73 -20.10
C VAL A 444 16.69 6.18 -19.16
N ASP A 445 17.63 7.03 -18.77
CA ASP A 445 18.52 6.75 -17.65
C ASP A 445 17.79 7.09 -16.34
N TRP A 446 17.37 6.06 -15.61
CA TRP A 446 16.64 6.21 -14.35
C TRP A 446 17.51 6.79 -13.22
N LYS A 447 18.84 6.75 -13.34
CA LYS A 447 19.77 7.41 -12.41
C LYS A 447 19.90 8.90 -12.69
N ALA A 448 19.98 9.24 -13.98
CA ALA A 448 20.22 10.60 -14.46
C ALA A 448 19.08 11.04 -15.38
N LEU A 449 17.90 11.23 -14.80
CA LEU A 449 16.71 11.62 -15.53
C LEU A 449 16.88 13.00 -16.17
N ASN A 450 16.69 13.06 -17.48
CA ASN A 450 16.80 14.27 -18.28
C ASN A 450 15.42 14.74 -18.76
N LEU A 451 14.74 15.55 -17.95
CA LEU A 451 13.43 16.10 -18.29
C LEU A 451 13.57 17.48 -18.94
N LYS A 452 12.94 17.65 -20.11
CA LYS A 452 12.89 18.93 -20.80
C LYS A 452 11.84 19.84 -20.19
N HIS A 453 12.29 20.99 -19.68
CA HIS A 453 11.41 22.06 -19.21
C HIS A 453 10.96 22.97 -20.34
N THR A 454 9.66 23.27 -20.38
CA THR A 454 9.02 24.17 -21.34
C THR A 454 8.16 25.21 -20.62
N GLN A 455 8.02 26.39 -21.20
CA GLN A 455 7.27 27.52 -20.64
C GLN A 455 6.34 28.14 -21.66
N GLN A 456 5.16 28.56 -21.21
CA GLN A 456 4.12 29.12 -22.07
C GLN A 456 3.39 30.25 -21.37
N LYS A 457 3.35 31.44 -21.99
CA LYS A 457 2.51 32.52 -21.50
C LYS A 457 1.04 32.20 -21.77
N THR A 458 0.20 32.46 -20.78
CA THR A 458 -1.25 32.25 -20.86
C THR A 458 -2.01 33.24 -19.99
N LYS A 459 -3.33 33.18 -20.05
CA LYS A 459 -4.23 33.82 -19.10
C LYS A 459 -5.08 32.75 -18.44
N ILE A 460 -5.35 32.92 -17.16
CA ILE A 460 -6.12 31.97 -16.37
C ILE A 460 -7.31 32.65 -15.68
N ARG A 461 -8.35 31.87 -15.42
CA ARG A 461 -9.42 32.22 -14.48
C ARG A 461 -9.42 31.20 -13.34
N LEU A 462 -9.50 31.66 -12.10
CA LEU A 462 -9.41 30.83 -10.90
C LEU A 462 -10.62 31.07 -9.99
N SER A 463 -11.15 30.01 -9.38
CA SER A 463 -12.17 30.14 -8.34
C SER A 463 -11.56 30.62 -7.03
N ARG A 464 -12.29 31.52 -6.35
CA ARG A 464 -11.93 32.02 -5.00
C ARG A 464 -12.07 30.95 -3.92
N SER A 465 -13.05 30.07 -4.05
CA SER A 465 -13.27 28.95 -3.12
C SER A 465 -12.51 27.70 -3.57
N CYS A 466 -12.16 26.86 -2.60
CA CYS A 466 -11.68 25.51 -2.89
C CYS A 466 -12.87 24.54 -2.88
N PHE A 467 -12.75 23.39 -3.56
CA PHE A 467 -13.79 22.35 -3.53
C PHE A 467 -13.36 21.07 -2.82
N ALA A 468 -12.06 20.93 -2.56
CA ALA A 468 -11.50 19.86 -1.75
C ALA A 468 -10.22 20.34 -1.07
N LYS A 469 -9.86 19.68 0.03
CA LYS A 469 -8.64 19.93 0.79
C LYS A 469 -8.04 18.58 1.18
N GLY A 470 -6.73 18.40 0.95
CA GLY A 470 -5.94 17.30 1.50
C GLY A 470 -5.06 17.78 2.65
N ALA A 471 -4.12 16.95 3.11
CA ALA A 471 -3.24 17.27 4.24
C ALA A 471 -2.42 18.57 4.04
N MET A 472 -1.93 18.82 2.83
CA MET A 472 -1.02 19.94 2.55
C MET A 472 -1.50 20.90 1.45
N ARG A 473 -2.50 20.51 0.65
CA ARG A 473 -2.93 21.26 -0.54
C ARG A 473 -4.46 21.40 -0.63
N SER A 474 -4.93 22.57 -1.06
CA SER A 474 -6.34 22.83 -1.43
C SER A 474 -6.52 22.71 -2.94
N ALA A 475 -7.69 22.27 -3.39
CA ALA A 475 -8.04 22.12 -4.81
C ALA A 475 -9.07 23.17 -5.24
N HIS A 476 -8.76 23.89 -6.32
CA HIS A 476 -9.54 25.01 -6.86
C HIS A 476 -9.88 24.77 -8.33
N ALA A 477 -11.00 25.31 -8.79
CA ALA A 477 -11.33 25.30 -10.20
C ALA A 477 -10.42 26.28 -10.97
N LEU A 478 -9.91 25.85 -12.12
CA LEU A 478 -9.05 26.63 -13.00
C LEU A 478 -9.55 26.52 -14.44
N TYR A 479 -9.49 27.62 -15.18
CA TYR A 479 -9.66 27.62 -16.63
C TYR A 479 -8.46 28.31 -17.29
N ASP A 480 -7.77 27.60 -18.18
CA ASP A 480 -6.69 28.15 -19.01
C ASP A 480 -7.28 28.68 -20.33
N CYS A 481 -7.17 29.99 -20.54
CA CYS A 481 -7.77 30.66 -21.71
C CYS A 481 -7.07 30.33 -23.04
N ASN A 482 -5.77 30.01 -23.01
CA ASN A 482 -5.03 29.66 -24.22
C ASN A 482 -5.30 28.21 -24.63
N MET A 483 -5.25 27.28 -23.68
CA MET A 483 -5.56 25.87 -23.92
C MET A 483 -7.07 25.63 -24.12
N LYS A 484 -7.90 26.55 -23.61
CA LYS A 484 -9.37 26.43 -23.53
C LYS A 484 -9.78 25.17 -22.79
N LYS A 485 -9.21 24.99 -21.60
CA LYS A 485 -9.38 23.78 -20.79
C LYS A 485 -9.65 24.12 -19.33
N TYR A 486 -10.61 23.39 -18.77
CA TYR A 486 -10.89 23.33 -17.34
C TYR A 486 -9.91 22.36 -16.69
N LEU A 487 -9.36 22.78 -15.57
CA LEU A 487 -8.34 22.09 -14.78
C LEU A 487 -8.64 22.29 -13.30
N VAL A 488 -7.91 21.56 -12.47
CA VAL A 488 -7.88 21.70 -11.02
C VAL A 488 -6.53 22.30 -10.64
N ALA A 489 -6.55 23.48 -10.00
CA ALA A 489 -5.36 24.09 -9.40
C ALA A 489 -5.19 23.60 -7.96
N LYS A 490 -3.98 23.18 -7.58
CA LYS A 490 -3.64 22.76 -6.21
C LYS A 490 -2.64 23.72 -5.57
N PHE A 491 -3.05 24.33 -4.47
CA PHE A 491 -2.24 25.28 -3.72
C PHE A 491 -1.79 24.69 -2.39
N TYR A 492 -0.53 24.89 -2.03
CA TYR A 492 -0.06 24.62 -0.67
C TYR A 492 -0.66 25.63 0.31
N PHE A 493 -0.96 25.19 1.54
CA PHE A 493 -1.37 26.04 2.66
C PHE A 493 -0.51 25.76 3.92
N GLY A 494 -0.68 26.56 4.97
CA GLY A 494 0.03 26.38 6.25
C GLY A 494 1.57 26.41 6.12
N LYS A 495 2.27 25.59 6.92
CA LYS A 495 3.75 25.48 6.91
C LYS A 495 4.32 25.10 5.54
N ALA A 496 3.58 24.31 4.75
CA ALA A 496 4.01 23.88 3.43
C ALA A 496 4.07 25.05 2.44
N ALA A 497 3.12 25.98 2.52
CA ALA A 497 3.12 27.21 1.71
C ALA A 497 4.32 28.11 2.02
N GLN A 498 4.72 28.21 3.29
CA GLN A 498 5.89 28.99 3.72
C GLN A 498 7.21 28.38 3.23
N LYS A 499 7.35 27.04 3.24
CA LYS A 499 8.53 26.37 2.67
C LYS A 499 8.64 26.60 1.15
N LEU A 500 7.50 26.65 0.46
CA LEU A 500 7.46 26.87 -0.99
C LEU A 500 7.95 28.28 -1.37
N SER A 501 7.63 29.31 -0.59
CA SER A 501 8.14 30.67 -0.86
C SER A 501 9.66 30.78 -0.70
N ALA A 502 10.27 29.90 0.10
CA ALA A 502 11.72 29.81 0.27
C ALA A 502 12.43 29.00 -0.84
N SER A 503 11.75 28.02 -1.47
CA SER A 503 12.33 27.20 -2.54
C SER A 503 11.25 26.69 -3.51
N LYS A 504 11.34 27.11 -4.79
CA LYS A 504 10.47 26.63 -5.88
C LYS A 504 10.56 25.11 -6.13
N ARG A 505 11.52 24.42 -5.48
CA ARG A 505 11.88 23.00 -5.71
C ARG A 505 10.75 22.03 -5.37
N SER A 506 9.95 22.27 -4.32
CA SER A 506 8.87 21.34 -3.92
C SER A 506 7.82 21.16 -5.01
N LEU A 507 7.44 22.24 -5.68
CA LEU A 507 6.40 22.20 -6.71
C LEU A 507 6.92 21.58 -8.01
N GLN A 508 8.18 21.85 -8.36
CA GLN A 508 8.85 21.19 -9.48
C GLN A 508 8.97 19.68 -9.23
N ASN A 509 9.32 19.28 -8.01
CA ASN A 509 9.39 17.87 -7.60
C ASN A 509 8.03 17.16 -7.75
N ASP A 510 6.90 17.80 -7.37
CA ASP A 510 5.56 17.21 -7.56
C ASP A 510 5.29 16.90 -9.04
N VAL A 511 5.55 17.87 -9.92
CA VAL A 511 5.33 17.72 -11.36
C VAL A 511 6.27 16.68 -11.95
N GLU A 512 7.54 16.69 -11.56
CA GLU A 512 8.52 15.68 -11.95
C GLU A 512 8.08 14.27 -11.54
N THR A 513 7.63 14.09 -10.29
CA THR A 513 7.12 12.83 -9.74
C THR A 513 5.99 12.27 -10.60
N GLN A 514 5.01 13.12 -10.94
CA GLN A 514 3.89 12.74 -11.79
C GLN A 514 4.33 12.32 -13.20
N ILE A 515 5.26 13.07 -13.83
CA ILE A 515 5.71 12.79 -15.19
C ILE A 515 6.51 11.48 -15.26
N VAL A 516 7.35 11.21 -14.26
CA VAL A 516 8.09 9.94 -14.14
C VAL A 516 7.12 8.77 -13.93
N ALA A 517 6.16 8.91 -13.01
CA ALA A 517 5.15 7.88 -12.78
C ALA A 517 4.31 7.59 -14.04
N LYS A 518 3.91 8.63 -14.78
CA LYS A 518 3.20 8.49 -16.06
C LYS A 518 4.00 7.72 -17.10
N ARG A 519 5.32 7.99 -17.21
CA ARG A 519 6.19 7.26 -18.14
C ARG A 519 6.26 5.78 -17.78
N LEU A 520 6.43 5.45 -16.50
CA LEU A 520 6.46 4.06 -16.03
C LEU A 520 5.11 3.36 -16.20
N ALA A 521 3.99 4.05 -15.98
CA ALA A 521 2.65 3.51 -16.24
C ALA A 521 2.42 3.25 -17.73
N THR A 522 2.96 4.09 -18.60
CA THR A 522 2.97 3.83 -20.05
C THR A 522 3.71 2.54 -20.37
N GLU A 523 4.92 2.34 -19.82
CA GLU A 523 5.71 1.14 -20.02
C GLU A 523 5.06 -0.13 -19.44
N PHE A 524 4.43 -0.03 -18.27
CA PHE A 524 3.63 -1.10 -17.68
C PHE A 524 2.48 -1.49 -18.61
N SER A 525 1.72 -0.51 -19.09
CA SER A 525 0.56 -0.71 -19.95
C SER A 525 0.90 -1.22 -21.35
N LEU A 526 2.14 -1.06 -21.82
CA LEU A 526 2.63 -1.63 -23.08
C LEU A 526 2.84 -3.15 -23.02
N SER A 527 3.01 -3.73 -21.83
CA SER A 527 3.25 -5.17 -21.66
C SER A 527 2.01 -5.98 -22.04
N GLU A 528 2.11 -6.88 -23.02
CA GLU A 528 0.99 -7.74 -23.44
C GLU A 528 0.48 -8.65 -22.32
N ARG A 529 1.27 -8.83 -21.27
CA ARG A 529 0.95 -9.67 -20.10
C ARG A 529 0.04 -8.97 -19.09
N VAL A 530 -0.17 -7.67 -19.23
CA VAL A 530 -1.07 -6.88 -18.38
C VAL A 530 -2.45 -6.84 -19.01
N GLU A 531 -3.45 -7.35 -18.29
CA GLU A 531 -4.84 -7.33 -18.76
C GLU A 531 -5.46 -5.93 -18.71
N ASN A 532 -5.22 -5.19 -17.63
CA ASN A 532 -5.78 -3.86 -17.38
C ASN A 532 -4.63 -2.83 -17.38
N GLY A 533 -4.55 -2.03 -18.44
CA GLY A 533 -3.60 -0.92 -18.49
C GLY A 533 -3.98 0.19 -17.51
N VAL A 534 -2.97 0.83 -16.94
CA VAL A 534 -3.10 1.99 -16.04
C VAL A 534 -2.36 3.20 -16.63
N ASP A 535 -2.75 4.40 -16.21
CA ASP A 535 -2.10 5.63 -16.62
C ASP A 535 -2.17 6.69 -15.51
N PHE A 536 -1.24 7.65 -15.51
CA PHE A 536 -1.30 8.83 -14.65
C PHE A 536 -1.79 10.05 -15.43
N ILE A 537 -2.54 10.92 -14.76
CA ILE A 537 -2.89 12.22 -15.35
C ILE A 537 -1.65 13.08 -15.57
N SER A 538 -1.70 13.94 -16.58
CA SER A 538 -0.64 14.91 -16.82
C SER A 538 -0.78 16.10 -15.88
N THR A 539 0.30 16.44 -15.17
CA THR A 539 0.35 17.60 -14.28
C THR A 539 1.35 18.63 -14.81
N CYS A 540 1.09 19.90 -14.52
CA CYS A 540 1.95 21.02 -14.84
C CYS A 540 1.94 22.02 -13.68
N TRP A 541 2.71 23.10 -13.78
CA TRP A 541 2.58 24.20 -12.81
C TRP A 541 2.41 25.55 -13.47
N TYR A 542 1.85 26.47 -12.69
CA TYR A 542 1.62 27.84 -13.10
C TYR A 542 2.36 28.79 -12.16
N GLU A 543 2.90 29.86 -12.72
CA GLU A 543 3.40 31.04 -12.02
C GLU A 543 2.51 32.22 -12.44
N MET A 544 1.74 32.75 -11.48
CA MET A 544 0.77 33.81 -11.67
C MET A 544 1.36 35.16 -11.29
N ASN A 545 1.12 36.18 -12.13
CA ASN A 545 1.74 37.48 -11.95
C ASN A 545 1.14 38.28 -10.77
N ASN A 546 -0.18 38.20 -10.55
CA ASN A 546 -0.87 38.97 -9.51
C ASN A 546 -1.95 38.13 -8.79
N PRO A 547 -1.62 37.44 -7.68
CA PRO A 547 -2.59 36.63 -6.93
C PRO A 547 -3.73 37.44 -6.29
N VAL A 548 -3.51 38.72 -6.01
CA VAL A 548 -4.53 39.56 -5.37
C VAL A 548 -5.71 39.82 -6.32
N GLU A 549 -5.47 39.89 -7.63
CA GLU A 549 -6.54 39.95 -8.64
C GLU A 549 -7.42 38.69 -8.62
N ALA A 550 -6.87 37.54 -8.23
CA ALA A 550 -7.62 36.30 -8.05
C ALA A 550 -8.43 36.26 -6.74
N GLY A 551 -8.26 37.24 -5.85
CA GLY A 551 -8.75 37.17 -4.49
C GLY A 551 -7.98 36.17 -3.61
N LEU A 552 -6.72 35.86 -3.95
CA LEU A 552 -5.85 34.97 -3.19
C LEU A 552 -4.82 35.76 -2.37
N HIS A 553 -4.23 35.10 -1.37
CA HIS A 553 -3.18 35.70 -0.55
C HIS A 553 -1.95 36.07 -1.41
N PRO A 554 -1.24 37.20 -1.16
CA PRO A 554 -0.13 37.66 -1.99
C PRO A 554 1.02 36.66 -2.20
N CYS A 555 1.19 35.70 -1.30
CA CYS A 555 2.22 34.65 -1.43
C CYS A 555 1.82 33.48 -2.33
N MET A 556 0.56 33.36 -2.73
CA MET A 556 0.03 32.25 -3.54
C MET A 556 0.26 32.47 -5.04
N THR A 557 1.51 32.74 -5.41
CA THR A 557 1.90 33.04 -6.79
C THR A 557 2.09 31.78 -7.65
N MET A 558 2.23 30.60 -7.05
CA MET A 558 2.50 29.35 -7.76
C MET A 558 1.61 28.21 -7.28
N PHE A 559 1.21 27.34 -8.21
CA PHE A 559 0.38 26.16 -7.94
C PHE A 559 0.59 25.08 -9.01
N THR A 560 0.37 23.81 -8.66
CA THR A 560 0.28 22.74 -9.66
C THR A 560 -1.12 22.72 -10.26
N ALA A 561 -1.25 22.29 -11.50
CA ALA A 561 -2.52 22.13 -12.16
C ALA A 561 -2.62 20.81 -12.91
N GLU A 562 -3.79 20.19 -12.84
CA GLU A 562 -4.06 18.86 -13.38
C GLU A 562 -5.51 18.75 -13.89
N PRO A 563 -5.82 17.76 -14.73
CA PRO A 563 -7.19 17.45 -15.13
C PRO A 563 -8.08 17.08 -13.95
N PHE A 564 -9.36 17.49 -14.00
CA PHE A 564 -10.37 16.95 -13.10
C PHE A 564 -10.64 15.48 -13.43
N ILE A 565 -10.62 14.62 -12.42
CA ILE A 565 -11.00 13.21 -12.52
C ILE A 565 -12.37 13.04 -11.85
N ASP A 566 -13.37 12.67 -12.64
CA ASP A 566 -14.71 12.40 -12.12
C ASP A 566 -14.83 10.94 -11.66
N GLY A 567 -15.43 10.73 -10.48
CA GLY A 567 -15.71 9.41 -9.91
C GLY A 567 -15.19 9.20 -8.49
N GLU A 568 -15.29 7.96 -8.02
CA GLU A 568 -14.92 7.58 -6.66
C GLU A 568 -13.40 7.48 -6.50
N TYR A 569 -12.85 8.38 -5.68
CA TYR A 569 -11.43 8.42 -5.38
C TYR A 569 -11.03 7.28 -4.44
N LYS A 570 -9.97 6.56 -4.79
CA LYS A 570 -9.46 5.45 -3.98
C LYS A 570 -7.94 5.49 -3.87
N LYS A 571 -7.44 5.14 -2.68
CA LYS A 571 -6.01 4.94 -2.39
C LYS A 571 -5.72 3.45 -2.22
N TYR A 572 -4.74 2.93 -2.96
CA TYR A 572 -4.43 1.49 -3.06
C TYR A 572 -3.20 1.08 -2.25
N ASN A 573 -2.21 1.96 -2.15
CA ASN A 573 -1.12 1.86 -1.19
C ASN A 573 -0.70 3.27 -0.77
N ASN A 574 0.14 3.37 0.26
CA ASN A 574 0.76 4.64 0.64
C ASN A 574 2.28 4.61 0.43
N ASN A 575 2.94 5.74 0.67
CA ASN A 575 4.41 5.84 0.63
C ASN A 575 5.12 5.18 1.81
N LYS A 576 4.39 4.60 2.74
CA LYS A 576 4.87 4.11 4.04
C LYS A 576 4.72 2.60 4.22
N GLY A 577 4.20 1.88 3.21
CA GLY A 577 4.05 0.42 3.23
C GLY A 577 2.63 -0.09 3.54
N TRP A 578 1.64 0.79 3.74
CA TRP A 578 0.23 0.40 3.83
C TRP A 578 -0.31 -0.07 2.48
N VAL A 579 -1.17 -1.09 2.50
CA VAL A 579 -1.85 -1.66 1.34
C VAL A 579 -3.34 -1.74 1.63
N SER A 580 -4.17 -1.32 0.68
CA SER A 580 -5.63 -1.46 0.78
C SER A 580 -6.03 -2.94 0.66
N ASP A 581 -6.84 -3.42 1.59
CA ASP A 581 -7.39 -4.80 1.61
C ASP A 581 -8.80 -4.85 1.01
N ASP A 582 -8.99 -4.23 -0.15
CA ASP A 582 -10.30 -4.17 -0.80
C ASP A 582 -10.67 -5.44 -1.57
N GLY A 583 -9.73 -6.38 -1.74
CA GLY A 583 -9.89 -7.62 -2.50
C GLY A 583 -10.20 -7.41 -3.99
N LEU A 584 -9.97 -6.21 -4.54
CA LEU A 584 -10.33 -5.87 -5.91
C LEU A 584 -9.15 -6.09 -6.88
N ASN A 585 -9.45 -6.50 -8.11
CA ASN A 585 -8.48 -6.69 -9.21
C ASN A 585 -7.59 -5.45 -9.46
N LEU A 586 -8.12 -4.26 -9.19
CA LEU A 586 -7.38 -3.01 -9.39
C LEU A 586 -6.36 -2.75 -8.26
N GLY A 587 -6.66 -3.18 -7.03
CA GLY A 587 -5.70 -3.18 -5.92
C GLY A 587 -4.50 -4.08 -6.23
N GLU A 588 -4.74 -5.28 -6.78
CA GLU A 588 -3.66 -6.16 -7.24
C GLU A 588 -2.82 -5.51 -8.35
N THR A 589 -3.46 -4.86 -9.31
CA THR A 589 -2.78 -4.15 -10.41
C THR A 589 -1.91 -3.00 -9.88
N ALA A 590 -2.40 -2.24 -8.89
CA ALA A 590 -1.63 -1.18 -8.24
C ALA A 590 -0.38 -1.70 -7.51
N GLN A 591 -0.49 -2.79 -6.74
CA GLN A 591 0.68 -3.40 -6.09
C GLN A 591 1.69 -3.95 -7.09
N ALA A 592 1.20 -4.58 -8.16
CA ALA A 592 2.05 -5.09 -9.23
C ALA A 592 2.73 -3.96 -10.01
N PHE A 593 2.07 -2.82 -10.17
CA PHE A 593 2.66 -1.63 -10.78
C PHE A 593 3.82 -1.08 -9.94
N SER A 594 3.64 -0.90 -8.63
CA SER A 594 4.72 -0.47 -7.72
C SER A 594 5.92 -1.43 -7.80
N HIS A 595 5.70 -2.73 -7.72
CA HIS A 595 6.76 -3.75 -7.89
C HIS A 595 7.43 -3.67 -9.28
N PHE A 596 6.64 -3.54 -10.34
CA PHE A 596 7.14 -3.39 -11.70
C PHE A 596 8.06 -2.17 -11.82
N THR A 597 7.71 -1.02 -11.23
CA THR A 597 8.56 0.19 -11.33
C THR A 597 9.94 -0.02 -10.70
N TRP A 598 10.00 -0.70 -9.56
CA TRP A 598 11.26 -1.02 -8.90
C TRP A 598 12.11 -1.98 -9.75
N GLN A 599 11.53 -3.05 -10.28
CA GLN A 599 12.27 -3.97 -11.15
C GLN A 599 12.68 -3.33 -12.49
N LYS A 600 11.79 -2.55 -13.10
CA LYS A 600 12.03 -1.89 -14.39
C LYS A 600 13.16 -0.87 -14.31
N THR A 601 13.31 -0.20 -13.18
CA THR A 601 14.38 0.77 -12.96
C THR A 601 15.62 0.16 -12.30
N CYS A 602 15.70 -1.17 -12.17
CA CYS A 602 16.79 -1.86 -11.49
C CYS A 602 17.03 -1.31 -10.06
N GLY A 603 15.94 -1.07 -9.32
CA GLY A 603 15.96 -0.58 -7.95
C GLY A 603 16.44 0.86 -7.76
N GLU A 604 16.56 1.65 -8.83
CA GLU A 604 16.91 3.08 -8.70
C GLU A 604 15.75 3.89 -8.13
N LEU A 605 14.50 3.53 -8.46
CA LEU A 605 13.30 4.18 -7.93
C LEU A 605 12.09 3.24 -7.83
N MET A 606 11.09 3.62 -7.05
CA MET A 606 9.81 2.91 -6.91
C MET A 606 8.67 3.91 -6.81
N VAL A 607 7.61 3.70 -7.59
CA VAL A 607 6.39 4.50 -7.53
C VAL A 607 5.42 3.88 -6.53
N VAL A 608 4.97 4.67 -5.57
CA VAL A 608 4.04 4.32 -4.48
C VAL A 608 3.00 5.44 -4.32
N ASP A 609 2.20 5.39 -3.24
CA ASP A 609 1.06 6.29 -3.05
C ASP A 609 0.08 6.22 -4.23
N ILE A 610 -0.17 4.99 -4.70
CA ILE A 610 -1.03 4.75 -5.87
C ILE A 610 -2.47 5.08 -5.49
N GLN A 611 -3.03 6.11 -6.11
CA GLN A 611 -4.37 6.61 -5.82
C GLN A 611 -4.99 7.27 -7.06
N GLY A 612 -6.32 7.29 -7.13
CA GLY A 612 -7.06 7.89 -8.23
C GLY A 612 -8.44 7.29 -8.43
N VAL A 613 -8.96 7.34 -9.66
CA VAL A 613 -10.29 6.83 -10.02
C VAL A 613 -10.15 5.78 -11.10
N GLY A 614 -10.57 4.55 -10.81
CA GLY A 614 -10.38 3.42 -11.72
C GLY A 614 -8.91 3.27 -12.13
N CYS A 615 -8.65 3.07 -13.42
CA CYS A 615 -7.28 2.88 -13.95
C CYS A 615 -6.50 4.19 -14.20
N ILE A 616 -7.04 5.34 -13.77
CA ILE A 616 -6.38 6.65 -13.88
C ILE A 616 -5.94 7.11 -12.50
N PHE A 617 -4.62 7.23 -12.34
CA PHE A 617 -3.98 7.60 -11.09
C PHE A 617 -3.52 9.06 -11.07
N THR A 618 -3.34 9.61 -9.87
CA THR A 618 -2.83 10.95 -9.62
C THR A 618 -2.09 11.03 -8.28
N ASP A 619 -1.32 12.10 -8.07
CA ASP A 619 -0.55 12.36 -6.85
C ASP A 619 0.27 11.15 -6.35
N PRO A 620 1.10 10.50 -7.18
CA PRO A 620 1.98 9.45 -6.69
C PRO A 620 3.10 10.03 -5.83
N GLN A 621 3.75 9.16 -5.07
CA GLN A 621 5.05 9.42 -4.47
C GLN A 621 6.11 8.51 -5.11
N ILE A 622 7.34 8.99 -5.23
CA ILE A 622 8.49 8.17 -5.64
C ILE A 622 9.47 8.05 -4.49
N HIS A 623 9.87 6.82 -4.20
CA HIS A 623 11.09 6.52 -3.45
C HIS A 623 12.25 6.38 -4.44
N SER A 624 13.39 6.98 -4.15
CA SER A 624 14.55 6.99 -5.05
C SER A 624 15.85 6.95 -4.25
N LYS A 625 16.91 6.37 -4.82
CA LYS A 625 18.26 6.43 -4.22
C LYS A 625 18.79 7.86 -4.09
N ASP A 626 18.31 8.77 -4.94
CA ASP A 626 18.50 10.20 -4.76
C ASP A 626 17.41 10.75 -3.82
N GLY A 627 17.73 10.80 -2.53
CA GLY A 627 16.83 11.24 -1.45
C GLY A 627 16.49 12.74 -1.47
N GLU A 628 17.20 13.56 -2.26
CA GLU A 628 16.90 15.00 -2.37
C GLU A 628 15.85 15.34 -3.45
N ARG A 629 15.45 14.33 -4.23
CA ARG A 629 14.53 14.48 -5.34
C ARG A 629 13.14 13.92 -4.99
N PHE A 630 12.11 14.26 -5.76
CA PHE A 630 10.73 13.78 -5.58
C PHE A 630 10.03 14.20 -4.27
N GLY A 631 10.51 15.26 -3.62
CA GLY A 631 9.82 15.87 -2.48
C GLY A 631 10.03 15.14 -1.15
N CYS A 632 9.42 15.66 -0.09
CA CYS A 632 9.65 15.18 1.28
C CYS A 632 9.08 13.79 1.58
N GLY A 633 8.18 13.27 0.72
CA GLY A 633 7.66 11.92 0.85
C GLY A 633 8.58 10.83 0.29
N ASN A 634 9.73 11.20 -0.29
CA ASN A 634 10.77 10.26 -0.73
C ASN A 634 11.55 9.74 0.48
N LEU A 635 11.29 8.50 0.85
CA LEU A 635 11.89 7.82 1.99
C LEU A 635 13.06 6.92 1.56
N SER A 636 13.54 7.10 0.33
CA SER A 636 14.67 6.37 -0.26
C SER A 636 14.54 4.85 -0.11
N ASP A 637 15.64 4.13 0.10
CA ASP A 637 15.64 2.67 0.27
C ASP A 637 14.71 2.20 1.39
N ALA A 638 14.60 2.95 2.50
CA ALA A 638 13.69 2.61 3.60
C ALA A 638 12.23 2.57 3.15
N GLY A 639 11.81 3.50 2.29
CA GLY A 639 10.46 3.49 1.72
C GLY A 639 10.22 2.28 0.80
N MET A 640 11.21 1.90 0.00
CA MET A 640 11.13 0.72 -0.88
C MET A 640 11.06 -0.58 -0.06
N GLU A 641 11.86 -0.67 1.00
CA GLU A 641 11.87 -1.78 1.94
C GLU A 641 10.53 -1.91 2.65
N ALA A 642 9.96 -0.80 3.12
CA ALA A 642 8.64 -0.78 3.78
C ALA A 642 7.54 -1.32 2.86
N PHE A 643 7.57 -0.95 1.58
CA PHE A 643 6.66 -1.51 0.58
C PHE A 643 6.84 -3.03 0.47
N PHE A 644 8.07 -3.54 0.33
CA PHE A 644 8.26 -4.98 0.15
C PHE A 644 7.99 -5.80 1.42
N VAL A 645 8.10 -5.21 2.62
CA VAL A 645 7.72 -5.85 3.89
C VAL A 645 6.24 -6.21 3.92
N THR A 646 5.35 -5.44 3.28
CA THR A 646 3.92 -5.75 3.23
C THR A 646 3.48 -6.37 1.90
N HIS A 647 4.24 -6.15 0.82
CA HIS A 647 3.95 -6.68 -0.50
C HIS A 647 3.91 -8.21 -0.53
N LYS A 648 2.95 -8.73 -1.31
CA LYS A 648 2.81 -10.13 -1.70
C LYS A 648 2.61 -10.18 -3.21
N CYS A 649 3.46 -10.94 -3.91
CA CYS A 649 3.30 -11.09 -5.35
C CYS A 649 1.95 -11.72 -5.69
N ASN A 650 1.20 -11.08 -6.57
CA ASN A 650 -0.14 -11.48 -7.00
C ASN A 650 -0.15 -12.03 -8.44
N SER A 651 -1.34 -12.26 -8.98
CA SER A 651 -1.57 -12.77 -10.32
C SER A 651 -0.90 -11.91 -11.41
N VAL A 652 -0.97 -10.58 -11.27
CA VAL A 652 -0.40 -9.60 -12.20
C VAL A 652 1.13 -9.58 -12.11
N CYS A 653 1.71 -9.68 -10.91
CA CYS A 653 3.17 -9.83 -10.73
C CYS A 653 3.70 -11.06 -11.48
N LYS A 654 3.02 -12.20 -11.32
CA LYS A 654 3.37 -13.46 -11.98
C LYS A 654 3.22 -13.35 -13.50
N ALA A 655 2.13 -12.75 -13.99
CA ALA A 655 1.91 -12.52 -15.41
C ALA A 655 3.03 -11.65 -16.00
N LEU A 656 3.46 -10.59 -15.31
CA LEU A 656 4.56 -9.74 -15.76
C LEU A 656 5.93 -10.43 -15.71
N GLY A 657 6.06 -11.54 -14.96
CA GLY A 657 7.32 -12.23 -14.73
C GLY A 657 8.24 -11.49 -13.77
N LEU A 658 7.65 -10.75 -12.82
CA LEU A 658 8.39 -10.06 -11.76
C LEU A 658 8.99 -11.06 -10.77
N ASP A 659 10.20 -10.80 -10.30
CA ASP A 659 10.87 -11.69 -9.36
C ASP A 659 10.33 -11.51 -7.95
N SER A 660 9.91 -12.60 -7.31
CA SER A 660 9.50 -12.52 -5.91
C SER A 660 10.70 -12.16 -5.03
N VAL A 661 10.52 -11.17 -4.16
CA VAL A 661 11.53 -10.78 -3.15
C VAL A 661 11.39 -11.62 -1.88
N LYS A 662 10.20 -12.19 -1.62
CA LYS A 662 9.96 -13.12 -0.51
C LYS A 662 9.86 -14.54 -1.03
N GLN A 663 10.63 -15.46 -0.48
CA GLN A 663 10.42 -16.89 -0.70
C GLN A 663 9.15 -17.30 0.05
N SER A 664 8.20 -17.95 -0.62
CA SER A 664 7.13 -18.61 0.11
C SER A 664 7.65 -19.96 0.62
N GLU A 665 7.40 -20.29 1.88
CA GLU A 665 7.69 -21.63 2.45
C GLU A 665 6.96 -22.76 1.67
N ALA A 666 5.98 -22.40 0.83
CA ALA A 666 5.22 -23.33 -0.01
C ALA A 666 5.93 -23.70 -1.33
N ASP A 667 6.90 -22.91 -1.80
CA ASP A 667 7.58 -23.18 -3.08
C ASP A 667 8.69 -24.25 -2.94
N ALA A 668 9.14 -24.55 -1.72
CA ALA A 668 10.17 -25.56 -1.46
C ALA A 668 9.67 -27.01 -1.59
N HIS A 669 8.34 -27.23 -1.65
CA HIS A 669 7.74 -28.58 -1.67
C HIS A 669 7.08 -28.99 -2.99
N ASN A 670 7.08 -28.14 -4.03
CA ASN A 670 6.37 -28.43 -5.29
C ASN A 670 7.21 -28.34 -6.59
N GLU A 671 8.54 -28.27 -6.51
CA GLU A 671 9.41 -28.33 -7.71
C GLU A 671 10.16 -29.66 -7.87
N ALA A 672 9.57 -30.76 -7.40
CA ALA A 672 10.05 -32.11 -7.67
C ALA A 672 8.93 -32.96 -8.30
N GLY A 673 8.50 -32.60 -9.51
CA GLY A 673 7.61 -33.45 -10.29
C GLY A 673 6.75 -32.72 -11.31
N MET A 674 7.35 -32.25 -12.41
CA MET A 674 6.65 -32.20 -13.70
C MET A 674 7.67 -32.03 -14.83
N GLU A 675 8.22 -33.17 -15.27
CA GLU A 675 8.77 -33.32 -16.61
C GLU A 675 7.74 -34.06 -17.49
N GLN A 676 7.52 -33.47 -18.67
CA GLN A 676 6.89 -34.01 -19.89
C GLN A 676 5.37 -34.25 -19.87
N ASP A 677 4.62 -33.51 -20.69
CA ASP A 677 4.39 -33.92 -22.09
C ASP A 677 3.75 -32.80 -22.92
N GLY A 678 4.06 -32.80 -24.21
CA GLY A 678 3.72 -31.81 -25.21
C GLY A 678 2.22 -31.65 -25.43
N GLY A 679 1.80 -30.39 -25.44
CA GLY A 679 0.45 -29.98 -25.80
C GLY A 679 0.39 -28.48 -25.91
N HIS A 680 1.16 -27.92 -26.85
CA HIS A 680 1.02 -26.52 -27.27
C HIS A 680 -0.39 -26.35 -27.85
N LYS A 681 -1.40 -26.16 -26.98
CA LYS A 681 -2.63 -25.49 -27.37
C LYS A 681 -2.24 -24.05 -27.57
N ASP A 682 -1.97 -23.73 -28.82
CA ASP A 682 -1.98 -22.39 -29.37
C ASP A 682 -3.29 -21.71 -28.96
N SER A 683 -3.26 -21.06 -27.79
CA SER A 683 -4.28 -20.15 -27.35
C SER A 683 -3.82 -18.73 -27.69
N THR A 684 -3.53 -18.47 -28.97
CA THR A 684 -3.78 -17.15 -29.56
C THR A 684 -5.29 -16.87 -29.55
N LYS A 685 -5.90 -16.76 -28.37
CA LYS A 685 -7.04 -15.85 -28.22
C LYS A 685 -6.45 -14.46 -28.22
N LYS A 686 -6.31 -13.88 -29.42
CA LYS A 686 -6.06 -12.45 -29.61
C LYS A 686 -7.03 -11.70 -28.69
N SER A 687 -6.51 -11.09 -27.62
CA SER A 687 -7.24 -10.18 -26.74
C SER A 687 -7.51 -8.86 -27.50
N ALA A 688 -8.30 -8.92 -28.57
CA ALA A 688 -8.34 -7.89 -29.60
C ALA A 688 -9.31 -6.73 -29.32
N ASN A 689 -9.98 -6.64 -28.16
CA ASN A 689 -11.03 -5.62 -27.95
C ASN A 689 -11.14 -5.04 -26.52
N LYS A 690 -10.09 -5.10 -25.69
CA LYS A 690 -10.12 -4.43 -24.39
C LYS A 690 -9.85 -2.92 -24.54
N SER A 691 -10.70 -2.10 -23.95
CA SER A 691 -10.49 -0.65 -23.83
C SER A 691 -9.63 -0.33 -22.61
N MET A 692 -8.87 0.76 -22.68
CA MET A 692 -8.19 1.35 -21.53
C MET A 692 -8.44 2.85 -21.49
N THR A 693 -8.42 3.42 -20.29
CA THR A 693 -8.51 4.86 -20.09
C THR A 693 -7.11 5.43 -19.95
N CYS A 694 -6.84 6.55 -20.62
CA CYS A 694 -5.55 7.25 -20.54
C CYS A 694 -5.74 8.77 -20.56
N SER A 695 -4.77 9.50 -20.03
CA SER A 695 -4.70 10.96 -20.07
C SER A 695 -3.97 11.43 -21.33
N CYS A 696 -4.63 12.25 -22.14
CA CYS A 696 -4.04 12.86 -23.33
C CYS A 696 -2.83 13.75 -22.96
N PRO A 697 -1.61 13.47 -23.48
CA PRO A 697 -0.40 14.19 -23.09
C PRO A 697 -0.30 15.63 -23.64
N LEU A 698 -1.26 16.05 -24.49
CA LEU A 698 -1.33 17.43 -24.97
C LEU A 698 -2.23 18.30 -24.08
N CYS A 699 -3.45 17.84 -23.80
CA CYS A 699 -4.46 18.65 -23.14
C CYS A 699 -4.90 18.13 -21.77
N GLY A 700 -4.39 16.97 -21.33
CA GLY A 700 -4.76 16.31 -20.09
C GLY A 700 -6.15 15.63 -20.10
N GLU A 701 -6.89 15.71 -21.21
CA GLU A 701 -8.22 15.11 -21.29
C GLU A 701 -8.16 13.59 -21.11
N ILE A 702 -8.93 13.08 -20.15
CA ILE A 702 -9.10 11.67 -19.88
C ILE A 702 -9.96 11.07 -20.99
N THR A 703 -9.46 10.04 -21.65
CA THR A 703 -10.12 9.45 -22.81
C THR A 703 -9.96 7.94 -22.80
N THR A 704 -10.97 7.23 -23.30
CA THR A 704 -10.95 5.78 -23.44
C THR A 704 -10.59 5.40 -24.87
N VAL A 705 -9.58 4.55 -25.02
CA VAL A 705 -9.08 4.05 -26.31
C VAL A 705 -9.03 2.53 -26.31
N LEU A 706 -8.93 1.93 -27.50
CA LEU A 706 -8.58 0.51 -27.60
C LEU A 706 -7.13 0.31 -27.16
N ARG A 707 -6.91 -0.70 -26.33
CA ARG A 707 -5.56 -1.02 -25.83
C ARG A 707 -4.60 -1.34 -26.96
N GLN A 708 -5.08 -2.03 -28.01
CA GLN A 708 -4.26 -2.31 -29.19
C GLN A 708 -3.76 -1.03 -29.87
N TYR A 709 -4.63 -0.02 -30.04
CA TYR A 709 -4.24 1.27 -30.58
C TYR A 709 -3.21 1.98 -29.70
N PHE A 710 -3.36 1.90 -28.38
CA PHE A 710 -2.37 2.42 -27.44
C PHE A 710 -1.01 1.77 -27.64
N VAL A 711 -0.97 0.43 -27.63
CA VAL A 711 0.27 -0.34 -27.79
C VAL A 711 0.95 -0.06 -29.13
N GLU A 712 0.19 -0.04 -30.22
CA GLU A 712 0.71 0.26 -31.57
C GLU A 712 1.30 1.68 -31.64
N ALA A 713 0.60 2.67 -31.11
CA ALA A 713 1.05 4.06 -31.12
C ALA A 713 2.40 4.24 -30.41
N TYR A 714 2.56 3.70 -29.20
CA TYR A 714 3.78 3.86 -28.43
C TYR A 714 4.94 2.98 -28.94
N ARG A 715 4.67 1.80 -29.54
CA ARG A 715 5.71 0.94 -30.14
C ARG A 715 6.46 1.59 -31.30
N VAL A 716 5.82 2.51 -32.02
CA VAL A 716 6.43 3.26 -33.13
C VAL A 716 6.95 4.64 -32.70
N GLY A 717 7.08 4.89 -31.40
CA GLY A 717 7.53 6.18 -30.84
C GLY A 717 6.48 7.28 -30.88
N GLY A 718 5.20 6.94 -31.02
CA GLY A 718 4.07 7.88 -30.98
C GLY A 718 3.49 8.09 -29.58
N GLU A 719 2.48 8.97 -29.50
CA GLU A 719 1.68 9.23 -28.30
C GLU A 719 0.19 9.06 -28.64
N VAL A 720 -0.62 8.71 -27.63
CA VAL A 720 -2.08 8.61 -27.78
C VAL A 720 -2.75 9.93 -27.41
N TYR A 721 -3.50 10.52 -28.34
CA TYR A 721 -4.21 11.78 -28.15
C TYR A 721 -5.73 11.58 -28.09
N CYS A 722 -6.45 12.45 -27.37
CA CYS A 722 -7.91 12.49 -27.41
C CYS A 722 -8.42 12.90 -28.82
N LYS A 723 -9.68 12.57 -29.14
CA LYS A 723 -10.30 12.83 -30.46
C LYS A 723 -10.15 14.29 -30.91
N SER A 724 -10.32 15.25 -29.99
CA SER A 724 -10.17 16.68 -30.26
C SER A 724 -8.72 17.06 -30.60
N CYS A 725 -7.75 16.51 -29.89
CA CYS A 725 -6.34 16.75 -30.18
C CYS A 725 -5.90 16.10 -31.49
N ILE A 726 -6.40 14.91 -31.83
CA ILE A 726 -6.13 14.26 -33.13
C ILE A 726 -6.58 15.15 -34.29
N SER A 727 -7.80 15.70 -34.24
CA SER A 727 -8.32 16.53 -35.33
C SER A 727 -7.54 17.84 -35.49
N LYS A 728 -7.08 18.44 -34.38
CA LYS A 728 -6.27 19.66 -34.39
C LYS A 728 -4.83 19.42 -34.82
N THR A 729 -4.22 18.32 -34.38
CA THR A 729 -2.82 17.99 -34.74
C THR A 729 -2.64 17.66 -36.22
N LYS A 730 -3.66 17.06 -36.85
CA LYS A 730 -3.69 16.80 -38.30
C LYS A 730 -3.61 18.07 -39.17
N ARG A 731 -3.92 19.25 -38.62
CA ARG A 731 -3.78 20.52 -39.33
C ARG A 731 -2.31 20.92 -39.32
N SER A 732 -1.61 20.72 -40.44
CA SER A 732 -0.21 21.10 -40.59
C SER A 732 -0.04 22.39 -41.39
N LEU A 733 0.95 23.20 -41.00
CA LEU A 733 1.46 24.30 -41.80
C LEU A 733 2.80 23.91 -42.41
N ARG A 734 3.13 24.53 -43.55
CA ARG A 734 4.36 24.24 -44.29
C ARG A 734 5.39 25.35 -44.08
N LEU A 735 6.56 25.00 -43.55
CA LEU A 735 7.69 25.91 -43.35
C LEU A 735 8.84 25.58 -44.30
N LYS A 736 9.75 26.55 -44.48
CA LYS A 736 10.99 26.35 -45.22
C LYS A 736 12.13 26.15 -44.23
N CYS A 737 12.83 25.01 -44.32
CA CYS A 737 13.98 24.70 -43.48
C CYS A 737 15.05 25.79 -43.63
N SER A 738 15.53 26.34 -42.51
CA SER A 738 16.59 27.34 -42.46
C SER A 738 17.91 26.81 -43.04
N LEU A 739 18.17 25.51 -42.87
CA LEU A 739 19.42 24.84 -43.27
C LEU A 739 19.40 24.35 -44.73
N CYS A 740 18.49 23.42 -45.08
CA CYS A 740 18.48 22.83 -46.43
C CYS A 740 17.50 23.50 -47.41
N ARG A 741 16.76 24.54 -46.96
CA ARG A 741 15.78 25.28 -47.76
C ARG A 741 14.60 24.45 -48.30
N LYS A 742 14.53 23.14 -48.02
CA LYS A 742 13.40 22.27 -48.35
C LYS A 742 12.19 22.62 -47.48
N ARG A 743 11.00 22.46 -48.04
CA ARG A 743 9.76 22.65 -47.29
C ARG A 743 9.48 21.41 -46.44
N PHE A 744 8.97 21.62 -45.23
CA PHE A 744 8.53 20.55 -44.33
C PHE A 744 7.25 20.97 -43.62
N ASP A 745 6.42 19.99 -43.28
CA ASP A 745 5.15 20.22 -42.61
C ASP A 745 5.35 20.06 -41.10
N TYR A 746 4.68 20.92 -40.31
CA TYR A 746 4.67 20.87 -38.85
C TYR A 746 3.25 21.16 -38.33
N SER A 747 2.93 20.69 -37.12
CA SER A 747 1.61 20.91 -36.50
C SER A 747 1.65 22.08 -35.51
N PRO A 748 1.06 23.26 -35.83
CA PRO A 748 1.11 24.41 -34.92
C PRO A 748 0.46 24.12 -33.57
N TYR A 749 -0.64 23.36 -33.58
CA TYR A 749 -1.32 22.96 -32.36
C TYR A 749 -0.44 22.08 -31.47
N TRP A 750 0.30 21.11 -32.04
CA TRP A 750 1.17 20.24 -31.24
C TRP A 750 2.28 21.03 -30.54
N PHE A 751 3.00 21.87 -31.30
CA PHE A 751 4.07 22.72 -30.75
C PHE A 751 3.53 23.70 -29.70
N SER A 752 2.36 24.29 -29.97
CA SER A 752 1.67 25.17 -29.04
C SER A 752 1.16 24.45 -27.79
N MET A 753 0.77 23.17 -27.83
CA MET A 753 0.34 22.48 -26.60
C MET A 753 1.52 21.96 -25.76
N LYS A 754 2.64 21.60 -26.42
CA LYS A 754 3.86 21.14 -25.75
C LYS A 754 4.76 22.29 -25.25
N GLY A 755 4.46 23.54 -25.59
CA GLY A 755 5.30 24.69 -25.22
C GLY A 755 6.67 24.69 -25.88
N ILE A 756 6.76 24.11 -27.07
CA ILE A 756 7.99 24.02 -27.85
C ILE A 756 7.96 25.12 -28.92
N ALA A 757 9.09 25.80 -29.08
CA ALA A 757 9.26 26.79 -30.14
C ALA A 757 8.99 26.18 -31.53
N ILE A 758 8.42 26.98 -32.42
CA ILE A 758 8.16 26.57 -33.80
C ILE A 758 9.49 26.14 -34.45
N PRO A 759 9.55 24.97 -35.12
CA PRO A 759 10.79 24.46 -35.67
C PRO A 759 11.27 25.35 -36.83
N THR A 760 12.56 25.66 -36.85
CA THR A 760 13.19 26.44 -37.93
C THR A 760 13.86 25.54 -38.97
N SER A 761 14.17 24.29 -38.63
CA SER A 761 14.80 23.27 -39.46
C SER A 761 13.95 22.01 -39.61
N CYS A 762 14.21 21.20 -40.64
CA CYS A 762 13.57 19.90 -40.81
C CYS A 762 14.36 18.79 -40.07
N LYS A 763 13.66 17.70 -39.72
CA LYS A 763 14.24 16.55 -38.98
C LYS A 763 15.55 16.01 -39.59
N ASN A 764 15.66 15.96 -40.91
CA ASN A 764 16.87 15.47 -41.60
C ASN A 764 18.10 16.36 -41.37
N CYS A 765 17.90 17.67 -41.17
CA CYS A 765 18.98 18.59 -40.86
C CYS A 765 19.31 18.60 -39.36
N GLU A 766 18.33 18.34 -38.50
CA GLU A 766 18.53 18.26 -37.04
C GLU A 766 19.36 17.02 -36.66
N GLY A 767 19.08 15.85 -37.26
CA GLY A 767 19.87 14.63 -37.04
C GLY A 767 21.25 14.60 -37.72
N GLY A 768 21.54 15.53 -38.63
CA GLY A 768 22.82 15.63 -39.34
C GLY A 768 23.86 16.52 -38.63
N ALA A 769 23.43 17.38 -37.71
CA ALA A 769 24.32 18.31 -37.01
C ALA A 769 25.26 17.61 -36.01
N THR A 770 24.84 16.49 -35.42
CA THR A 770 25.66 15.69 -34.50
C THR A 770 26.75 14.84 -35.18
N LYS A 771 26.67 14.62 -36.50
CA LYS A 771 27.72 13.90 -37.26
C LYS A 771 28.80 14.79 -37.88
N ARG A 772 28.72 16.12 -37.72
CA ARG A 772 29.67 17.07 -38.32
C ARG A 772 30.57 17.82 -37.34
N SER A 773 30.50 17.51 -36.04
CA SER A 773 31.32 18.19 -35.01
C SER A 773 32.50 17.36 -34.47
N THR A 774 32.84 16.24 -35.08
CA THR A 774 34.12 15.54 -34.87
C THR A 774 34.85 15.46 -36.20
N GLY A 775 35.46 16.58 -36.59
CA GLY A 775 36.49 16.65 -37.61
C GLY A 775 37.83 16.78 -36.95
#